data_AF-A0A1R2BRM7-F1
#
_entry.id   AF-A0A1R2BRM7-F1
#
_cell.length_a   1.000
_cell.length_b   1.000
_cell.length_c   1.000
_cell.angle_alpha   90.00
_cell.angle_beta   90.00
_cell.angle_gamma   90.00
#
_symmetry.space_group_name_H-M   'P 1'
#
loop_
_entity.id
_entity.type
_entity.pdbx_description
1 polymer ?
#
loop_
_entity_poly.entity_id
_entity_poly.type
_entity_poly.pdbx_seq_one_letter_code
_entity_poly.pdbx_strand_id
1 'polypeptide(L)'
;MAYAKLQILNGKDCYVTCLPFSIGSSEDSNLTLSCKKVNPIHCIISYSSNQFQLKALGNTIVVNSGVISSDDPAMILKDFMCFVIQCDFHNSHVFYFILPVFTFPVLDPPGLAPIPDTEDTIPIDSFPSKQADSSILKKWSMNDRENLKKWLLTYGYGRWKKLQEVMSEADSIQKPFPEIRSFASSLVRTIAENLPMEKHELKKTLLNMIEETEEDFYVPPKIKDWGIMARQRAVPWGKRIYMLHRIRFLIKKFKDKYRSTQLKWGNLLNFMSSANFYGQRPSAWWTRRHDIDLIRGTHKHGYANYTNMRNDPTLSFSAIDTDSSFKEFPSADTITRRLKKLMLSIDRIEDFEFDKEQQLFEPTDWTTNEKKNLLKLITDFGVPLNLEGKNDWSQLKEKYDSILTNDKPINSFERMVQHLRMLAQHTLNPEEGETDVKDADGYRMSIEDAENLQNSLNKLQFIRKHILKNGSEFFNSELQELDLFTKKNSESDEPWAKDSWKCDIHDRGLLNAVADNGLTFLSQISNNIQYSFINVDISGEQALSRVHQLCEFFRNISNMQKNTKKTDSKKKKAPEELSYDENGQIKQNSVIKKIKTSKFTVPKDSDGSIIYPIVINNSLTILNLGFIDLTRPNYQSGRNIFPIGFKSIREHSSIFHAKERIEYLCEILDGGPKPLFRVTPMQDRVTLDEHAIVRDSCTGCWIVICNKVNELQKSRRSKVTVSGTDRFGLWDTNVVKLIHELPGAEYLSKA
;
A
#
# COMPACT_ATOMS: atom_id res chain seq x y z
N MET A 1 50.06 -1.98 -7.62
CA MET A 1 48.74 -1.59 -8.17
C MET A 1 48.15 -2.80 -8.87
N ALA A 2 46.82 -3.00 -8.80
CA ALA A 2 46.14 -4.09 -9.50
C ALA A 2 45.21 -3.49 -10.56
N TYR A 3 45.18 -4.09 -11.74
CA TYR A 3 44.34 -3.69 -12.87
C TYR A 3 42.86 -4.03 -12.62
N ALA A 4 42.59 -5.13 -11.92
CA ALA A 4 41.26 -5.59 -11.55
C ALA A 4 41.31 -6.53 -10.33
N LYS A 5 40.17 -6.81 -9.72
CA LYS A 5 39.99 -7.81 -8.67
C LYS A 5 39.11 -8.95 -9.19
N LEU A 6 39.55 -10.18 -9.00
CA LEU A 6 38.77 -11.40 -9.21
C LEU A 6 38.24 -11.88 -7.86
N GLN A 7 36.97 -11.61 -7.59
CA GLN A 7 36.30 -12.14 -6.39
C GLN A 7 35.86 -13.57 -6.64
N ILE A 8 36.35 -14.51 -5.82
CA ILE A 8 36.10 -15.96 -5.97
C ILE A 8 35.00 -16.36 -4.98
N LEU A 9 33.87 -16.88 -5.46
CA LEU A 9 32.70 -17.14 -4.60
C LEU A 9 32.97 -18.13 -3.46
N ASN A 10 33.83 -19.14 -3.71
CA ASN A 10 34.19 -20.19 -2.75
C ASN A 10 35.69 -20.21 -2.42
N GLY A 11 36.38 -19.06 -2.48
CA GLY A 11 37.83 -18.99 -2.31
C GLY A 11 38.33 -17.63 -1.82
N LYS A 12 39.66 -17.46 -1.83
CA LYS A 12 40.29 -16.17 -1.54
C LYS A 12 40.29 -15.31 -2.79
N ASP A 13 39.93 -14.04 -2.64
CA ASP A 13 39.99 -13.07 -3.74
C ASP A 13 41.41 -12.97 -4.32
N CYS A 14 41.48 -12.83 -5.64
CA CYS A 14 42.72 -12.66 -6.38
C CYS A 14 42.74 -11.28 -7.03
N TYR A 15 43.93 -10.71 -7.24
CA TYR A 15 44.10 -9.41 -7.89
C TYR A 15 44.86 -9.60 -9.20
N VAL A 16 44.34 -9.00 -10.27
CA VAL A 16 44.98 -8.98 -11.59
C VAL A 16 46.10 -7.95 -11.55
N THR A 17 47.32 -8.39 -11.26
CA THR A 17 48.48 -7.50 -11.04
C THR A 17 49.35 -7.34 -12.28
N CYS A 18 49.18 -8.17 -13.30
CA CYS A 18 49.86 -8.11 -14.59
C CYS A 18 48.88 -8.47 -15.71
N LEU A 19 49.24 -8.12 -16.96
CA LEU A 19 48.50 -8.48 -18.16
C LEU A 19 49.50 -8.94 -19.24
N PRO A 20 49.25 -10.05 -19.96
CA PRO A 20 48.11 -10.96 -19.80
C PRO A 20 48.12 -11.73 -18.47
N PHE A 21 46.95 -11.93 -17.87
CA PHE A 21 46.76 -12.67 -16.62
C PHE A 21 46.14 -14.03 -16.89
N SER A 22 46.86 -15.10 -16.60
CA SER A 22 46.46 -16.48 -16.88
C SER A 22 45.81 -17.16 -15.67
N ILE A 23 44.75 -17.94 -15.93
CA ILE A 23 44.08 -18.77 -14.93
C ILE A 23 44.10 -20.22 -15.43
N GLY A 24 44.58 -21.17 -14.64
CA GLY A 24 44.71 -22.56 -15.07
C GLY A 24 45.13 -23.50 -13.95
N SER A 25 45.47 -24.75 -14.28
CA SER A 25 45.94 -25.75 -13.30
C SER A 25 47.46 -25.83 -13.15
N SER A 26 48.23 -25.15 -14.01
CA SER A 26 49.69 -25.11 -13.90
C SER A 26 50.15 -24.21 -12.77
N GLU A 27 51.25 -24.56 -12.11
CA GLU A 27 51.97 -23.68 -11.18
C GLU A 27 52.53 -22.44 -11.88
N ASP A 28 52.69 -22.48 -13.21
CA ASP A 28 53.10 -21.34 -14.04
C ASP A 28 51.96 -20.34 -14.33
N SER A 29 50.72 -20.66 -13.95
CA SER A 29 49.58 -19.75 -14.14
C SER A 29 49.50 -18.69 -13.04
N ASN A 30 49.03 -17.49 -13.36
CA ASN A 30 48.94 -16.40 -12.37
C ASN A 30 47.90 -16.68 -11.27
N LEU A 31 46.86 -17.46 -11.60
CA LEU A 31 45.93 -18.02 -10.64
C LEU A 31 45.78 -19.53 -10.87
N THR A 32 46.43 -20.31 -10.00
CA THR A 32 46.41 -21.77 -10.04
C THR A 32 45.16 -22.34 -9.38
N LEU A 33 44.44 -23.20 -10.10
CA LEU A 33 43.26 -23.95 -9.65
C LEU A 33 43.64 -25.43 -9.47
N SER A 34 43.41 -25.98 -8.26
CA SER A 34 43.78 -27.35 -7.89
C SER A 34 42.83 -28.42 -8.46
N CYS A 35 42.54 -28.41 -9.76
CA CYS A 35 41.49 -29.23 -10.38
C CYS A 35 41.95 -29.96 -11.65
N LYS A 36 41.68 -31.27 -11.72
CA LYS A 36 42.22 -32.17 -12.78
C LYS A 36 41.67 -31.94 -14.19
N LYS A 37 40.47 -31.36 -14.35
CA LYS A 37 39.84 -31.04 -15.64
C LYS A 37 40.11 -29.62 -16.16
N VAL A 38 40.77 -28.79 -15.36
CA VAL A 38 41.16 -27.44 -15.77
C VAL A 38 42.46 -27.56 -16.55
N ASN A 39 42.53 -27.01 -17.76
CA ASN A 39 43.75 -26.99 -18.57
C ASN A 39 44.89 -26.24 -17.87
N PRO A 40 46.17 -26.56 -18.18
CA PRO A 40 47.33 -25.88 -17.59
C PRO A 40 47.24 -24.36 -17.64
N ILE A 41 46.74 -23.82 -18.76
CA ILE A 41 46.22 -22.47 -18.90
C ILE A 41 44.80 -22.61 -19.48
N HIS A 42 43.79 -22.24 -18.71
CA HIS A 42 42.39 -22.42 -19.07
C HIS A 42 41.78 -21.15 -19.69
N CYS A 43 42.17 -19.99 -19.19
CA CYS A 43 41.81 -18.71 -19.80
C CYS A 43 42.84 -17.62 -19.52
N ILE A 44 42.78 -16.56 -20.33
CA ILE A 44 43.65 -15.40 -20.21
C ILE A 44 42.79 -14.13 -20.20
N ILE A 45 43.07 -13.25 -19.24
CA ILE A 45 42.58 -11.87 -19.22
C ILE A 45 43.66 -10.99 -19.82
N SER A 46 43.31 -10.26 -20.87
CA SER A 46 44.19 -9.30 -21.54
C SER A 46 43.52 -7.94 -21.59
N TYR A 47 44.28 -6.89 -21.91
CA TYR A 47 43.74 -5.56 -22.13
C TYR A 47 44.17 -5.08 -23.51
N SER A 48 43.19 -4.85 -24.37
CA SER A 48 43.41 -4.34 -25.73
C SER A 48 42.25 -3.44 -26.14
N SER A 49 42.49 -2.47 -27.01
CA SER A 49 41.46 -1.53 -27.47
C SER A 49 40.70 -0.85 -26.32
N ASN A 50 41.43 -0.44 -25.27
CA ASN A 50 40.88 0.21 -24.07
C ASN A 50 39.85 -0.64 -23.28
N GLN A 51 39.89 -1.96 -23.41
CA GLN A 51 38.95 -2.87 -22.75
C GLN A 51 39.65 -4.14 -22.24
N PHE A 52 39.17 -4.67 -21.12
CA PHE A 52 39.57 -6.00 -20.65
C PHE A 52 38.87 -7.07 -21.47
N GLN A 53 39.59 -8.12 -21.84
CA GLN A 53 39.09 -9.21 -22.66
C GLN A 53 39.47 -10.56 -22.05
N LEU A 54 38.51 -11.46 -21.95
CA LEU A 54 38.68 -12.86 -21.53
C LEU A 54 38.74 -13.75 -22.77
N LYS A 55 39.85 -14.46 -22.96
CA LYS A 55 39.97 -15.50 -23.98
C LYS A 55 40.02 -16.88 -23.32
N ALA A 56 39.14 -17.77 -23.73
CA ALA A 56 39.20 -19.18 -23.33
C ALA A 56 40.30 -19.88 -24.13
N LEU A 57 41.09 -20.71 -23.45
CA LEU A 57 42.12 -21.57 -24.06
C LEU A 57 41.89 -23.05 -23.73
N GLY A 58 41.01 -23.35 -22.78
CA GLY A 58 40.57 -24.71 -22.48
C GLY A 58 39.08 -24.93 -22.71
N ASN A 59 38.57 -26.03 -22.15
CA ASN A 59 37.16 -26.39 -22.24
C ASN A 59 36.25 -25.23 -21.78
N THR A 60 35.02 -25.22 -22.29
CA THR A 60 34.07 -24.11 -22.22
C THR A 60 33.98 -23.36 -20.88
N ILE A 61 34.00 -22.02 -20.94
CA ILE A 61 33.74 -21.10 -19.83
C ILE A 61 32.33 -20.56 -19.97
N VAL A 62 31.55 -20.59 -18.88
CA VAL A 62 30.21 -20.01 -18.88
C VAL A 62 30.30 -18.57 -18.40
N VAL A 63 29.81 -17.62 -19.19
CA VAL A 63 29.76 -16.20 -18.82
C VAL A 63 28.32 -15.73 -18.86
N ASN A 64 27.79 -15.31 -17.71
CA ASN A 64 26.37 -15.03 -17.49
C ASN A 64 25.45 -16.21 -17.92
N SER A 65 24.97 -16.21 -19.17
CA SER A 65 24.06 -17.19 -19.77
C SER A 65 24.61 -17.85 -21.05
N GLY A 66 25.80 -17.43 -21.50
CA GLY A 66 26.45 -17.92 -22.72
C GLY A 66 27.70 -18.72 -22.42
N VAL A 67 28.16 -19.50 -23.41
CA VAL A 67 29.33 -20.38 -23.29
C VAL A 67 30.37 -19.91 -24.30
N ILE A 68 31.62 -19.71 -23.85
CA ILE A 68 32.77 -19.39 -24.71
C ILE A 68 33.77 -20.55 -24.70
N SER A 69 34.25 -20.93 -25.87
CA SER A 69 35.21 -22.01 -26.13
C SER A 69 36.54 -21.47 -26.67
N SER A 70 37.53 -22.35 -26.86
CA SER A 70 38.85 -21.97 -27.41
C SER A 70 38.79 -21.36 -28.82
N ASP A 71 37.74 -21.71 -29.59
CA ASP A 71 37.56 -21.29 -30.97
C ASP A 71 36.81 -19.95 -31.07
N ASP A 72 36.21 -19.49 -29.97
CA ASP A 72 35.48 -18.23 -29.90
C ASP A 72 36.41 -17.03 -29.72
N PRO A 73 36.03 -15.85 -30.26
CA PRO A 73 36.80 -14.62 -30.06
C PRO A 73 36.83 -14.21 -28.59
N ALA A 74 37.84 -13.42 -28.21
CA ALA A 74 37.96 -12.91 -26.85
C ALA A 74 36.74 -12.04 -26.48
N MET A 75 36.16 -12.29 -25.32
CA MET A 75 34.96 -11.63 -24.85
C MET A 75 35.30 -10.45 -23.93
N ILE A 76 34.65 -9.32 -24.12
CA ILE A 76 34.87 -8.12 -23.30
C ILE A 76 34.40 -8.36 -21.85
N LEU A 77 35.29 -8.14 -20.89
CA LEU A 77 35.00 -8.14 -19.47
C LEU A 77 34.67 -6.72 -18.99
N LYS A 78 33.46 -6.55 -18.46
CA LYS A 78 32.98 -5.33 -17.81
C LYS A 78 32.96 -5.52 -16.29
N ASP A 79 32.87 -4.41 -15.58
CA ASP A 79 32.78 -4.42 -14.13
C ASP A 79 31.60 -5.28 -13.63
N PHE A 80 31.86 -6.06 -12.58
CA PHE A 80 31.00 -7.09 -11.98
C PHE A 80 30.59 -8.25 -12.90
N MET A 81 31.24 -8.46 -14.05
CA MET A 81 30.93 -9.63 -14.88
C MET A 81 31.30 -10.94 -14.19
N CYS A 82 30.38 -11.91 -14.27
CA CYS A 82 30.56 -13.25 -13.70
C CYS A 82 30.95 -14.25 -14.80
N PHE A 83 32.06 -14.95 -14.60
CA PHE A 83 32.44 -16.09 -15.43
C PHE A 83 32.74 -17.31 -14.58
N VAL A 84 32.45 -18.47 -15.14
CA VAL A 84 32.43 -19.76 -14.43
C VAL A 84 33.25 -20.78 -15.20
N ILE A 85 34.23 -21.36 -14.54
CA ILE A 85 35.01 -22.50 -15.03
C ILE A 85 34.40 -23.76 -14.41
N GLN A 86 33.86 -24.65 -15.27
CA GLN A 86 33.26 -25.90 -14.82
C GLN A 86 34.33 -26.92 -14.41
N CYS A 87 34.09 -27.63 -13.30
CA CYS A 87 34.96 -28.68 -12.77
C CYS A 87 34.12 -29.84 -12.19
N ASP A 88 34.67 -31.06 -12.18
CA ASP A 88 34.00 -32.29 -11.75
C ASP A 88 33.72 -32.40 -10.25
N PHE A 89 34.41 -31.63 -9.41
CA PHE A 89 34.25 -31.72 -7.96
C PHE A 89 33.11 -30.84 -7.44
N HIS A 90 31.87 -31.16 -7.84
CA HIS A 90 30.59 -30.63 -7.30
C HIS A 90 30.42 -29.11 -7.08
N ASN A 91 31.39 -28.27 -7.44
CA ASN A 91 31.40 -26.82 -7.28
C ASN A 91 32.19 -26.22 -8.45
N SER A 92 31.49 -25.50 -9.33
CA SER A 92 32.16 -24.73 -10.40
C SER A 92 32.95 -23.55 -9.81
N HIS A 93 34.07 -23.17 -10.43
CA HIS A 93 34.82 -21.99 -10.01
C HIS A 93 34.15 -20.73 -10.55
N VAL A 94 33.55 -19.94 -9.67
CA VAL A 94 32.83 -18.71 -10.01
C VAL A 94 33.68 -17.49 -9.68
N PHE A 95 33.90 -16.64 -10.68
CA PHE A 95 34.69 -15.43 -10.59
C PHE A 95 33.83 -14.21 -10.93
N TYR A 96 33.88 -13.19 -10.08
CA TYR A 96 33.39 -11.85 -10.40
C TYR A 96 34.58 -10.94 -10.72
N PHE A 97 34.59 -10.41 -11.94
CA PHE A 97 35.59 -9.45 -12.39
C PHE A 97 35.19 -8.04 -11.96
N ILE A 98 35.98 -7.40 -11.11
CA ILE A 98 35.68 -6.09 -10.50
C ILE A 98 36.79 -5.11 -10.89
N LEU A 99 36.43 -4.00 -11.52
CA LEU A 99 37.36 -2.93 -11.84
C LEU A 99 37.58 -2.03 -10.61
N PRO A 100 38.82 -1.56 -10.35
CA PRO A 100 39.06 -0.56 -9.33
C PRO A 100 38.28 0.72 -9.69
N VAL A 101 37.65 1.35 -8.70
CA VAL A 101 36.90 2.60 -8.90
C VAL A 101 37.89 3.72 -9.20
N PHE A 102 38.23 3.89 -10.48
CA PHE A 102 38.89 5.08 -11.01
C PHE A 102 37.91 5.80 -11.94
N THR A 103 37.54 7.02 -11.57
CA THR A 103 36.83 7.96 -12.44
C THR A 103 37.85 8.74 -13.26
N PHE A 104 37.68 8.71 -14.59
CA PHE A 104 38.28 9.52 -15.68
C PHE A 104 39.33 8.83 -16.58
N PRO A 105 39.39 9.22 -17.89
CA PRO A 105 39.42 8.30 -19.02
C PRO A 105 40.81 7.83 -19.40
N VAL A 106 40.88 6.63 -19.98
CA VAL A 106 42.07 6.14 -20.66
C VAL A 106 42.22 6.87 -21.99
N LEU A 107 43.31 7.60 -22.15
CA LEU A 107 43.90 7.96 -23.44
C LEU A 107 45.30 7.33 -23.48
N ASP A 108 45.60 6.64 -24.59
CA ASP A 108 46.88 5.97 -24.86
C ASP A 108 48.08 6.95 -24.87
N PRO A 109 49.32 6.47 -24.64
CA PRO A 109 50.52 7.29 -24.59
C PRO A 109 50.99 7.65 -26.01
N PRO A 110 51.51 8.87 -26.26
CA PRO A 110 52.96 9.05 -26.15
C PRO A 110 53.44 10.48 -25.82
N GLY A 111 54.64 10.58 -25.23
CA GLY A 111 55.55 11.71 -25.50
C GLY A 111 55.43 12.97 -24.63
N LEU A 112 56.38 13.07 -23.69
CA LEU A 112 57.08 14.26 -23.18
C LEU A 112 56.49 15.69 -23.36
N ALA A 113 56.47 16.37 -22.19
CA ALA A 113 56.64 17.81 -21.93
C ALA A 113 55.38 18.68 -21.72
N PRO A 114 55.51 19.85 -21.06
CA PRO A 114 55.88 20.05 -19.66
C PRO A 114 54.73 20.72 -18.85
N ILE A 115 54.88 20.68 -17.53
CA ILE A 115 53.96 21.18 -16.50
C ILE A 115 53.63 22.67 -16.70
N PRO A 116 52.35 23.08 -16.69
CA PRO A 116 51.97 24.46 -16.41
C PRO A 116 51.70 24.61 -14.91
N ASP A 117 52.54 25.41 -14.28
CA ASP A 117 52.34 25.99 -12.95
C ASP A 117 51.08 26.87 -12.98
N THR A 118 49.99 26.41 -12.37
CA THR A 118 49.18 27.20 -11.43
C THR A 118 48.05 26.35 -10.89
N GLU A 119 48.05 26.23 -9.58
CA GLU A 119 47.00 25.67 -8.76
C GLU A 119 45.67 26.39 -9.02
N ASP A 120 44.66 25.63 -9.41
CA ASP A 120 43.33 25.74 -8.81
C ASP A 120 42.71 24.33 -8.81
N THR A 121 43.27 23.51 -7.92
CA THR A 121 42.67 22.26 -7.48
C THR A 121 41.34 22.53 -6.81
N ILE A 122 40.23 22.08 -7.41
CA ILE A 122 39.04 21.74 -6.63
C ILE A 122 39.41 20.47 -5.85
N PRO A 123 39.46 20.49 -4.51
CA PRO A 123 39.88 19.32 -3.74
C PRO A 123 38.81 18.23 -3.84
N ILE A 124 39.16 17.09 -4.44
CA ILE A 124 38.54 15.81 -4.08
C ILE A 124 39.49 15.13 -3.11
N ASP A 125 39.65 15.76 -1.95
CA ASP A 125 40.03 15.12 -0.70
C ASP A 125 39.69 16.08 0.44
N SER A 126 38.46 15.97 0.93
CA SER A 126 38.08 16.58 2.21
C SER A 126 36.94 15.81 2.87
N PHE A 127 37.17 14.54 3.16
CA PHE A 127 37.06 14.18 4.56
C PHE A 127 38.44 13.69 5.01
N PRO A 128 38.94 14.14 6.17
CA PRO A 128 40.07 13.47 6.78
C PRO A 128 39.71 11.99 6.89
N SER A 129 40.71 11.14 7.02
CA SER A 129 40.58 9.90 7.77
C SER A 129 40.02 10.20 9.18
N LYS A 130 38.72 10.52 9.32
CA LYS A 130 38.02 10.57 10.59
C LYS A 130 37.92 9.11 10.99
N GLN A 131 38.92 8.65 11.74
CA GLN A 131 38.83 7.39 12.44
C GLN A 131 37.49 7.37 13.16
N ALA A 132 36.77 6.25 13.06
CA ALA A 132 35.47 6.12 13.71
C ALA A 132 35.61 6.50 15.18
N ASP A 133 34.86 7.51 15.62
CA ASP A 133 34.97 7.99 16.99
C ASP A 133 34.36 6.93 17.92
N SER A 134 35.23 6.09 18.49
CA SER A 134 34.81 5.01 19.38
C SER A 134 34.13 5.54 20.66
N SER A 135 34.38 6.81 21.02
CA SER A 135 33.81 7.44 22.21
C SER A 135 32.33 7.78 22.01
N ILE A 136 31.93 8.29 20.84
CA ILE A 136 30.53 8.63 20.56
C ILE A 136 29.66 7.39 20.36
N LEU A 137 30.22 6.32 19.78
CA LEU A 137 29.53 5.03 19.62
C LEU A 137 29.10 4.43 20.96
N LYS A 138 29.87 4.69 22.04
CA LYS A 138 29.54 4.25 23.41
C LYS A 138 28.48 5.14 24.08
N LYS A 139 28.33 6.40 23.66
CA LYS A 139 27.33 7.34 24.20
C LYS A 139 25.91 7.12 23.66
N TRP A 140 25.77 6.40 22.55
CA TRP A 140 24.49 6.13 21.89
C TRP A 140 24.07 4.67 22.05
N SER A 141 23.02 4.48 22.84
CA SER A 141 22.41 3.16 23.07
C SER A 141 21.69 2.64 21.81
N MET A 142 21.36 1.34 21.78
CA MET A 142 20.49 0.79 20.74
C MET A 142 19.09 1.44 20.74
N ASN A 143 18.59 1.82 21.93
CA ASN A 143 17.31 2.54 22.05
C ASN A 143 17.40 3.93 21.42
N ASP A 144 18.50 4.66 21.63
CA ASP A 144 18.71 5.99 21.04
C ASP A 144 18.69 5.91 19.50
N ARG A 145 19.34 4.87 18.93
CA ARG A 145 19.38 4.61 17.49
C ARG A 145 18.02 4.22 16.94
N GLU A 146 17.28 3.36 17.64
CA GLU A 146 15.91 2.98 17.29
C GLU A 146 14.95 4.18 17.33
N ASN A 147 15.05 5.03 18.34
CA ASN A 147 14.30 6.28 18.46
C ASN A 147 14.64 7.25 17.33
N LEU A 148 15.93 7.46 17.05
CA LEU A 148 16.36 8.30 15.93
C LEU A 148 15.81 7.76 14.59
N LYS A 149 15.89 6.45 14.36
CA LYS A 149 15.32 5.81 13.16
C LYS A 149 13.81 6.06 13.06
N LYS A 150 13.05 5.86 14.14
CA LYS A 150 11.61 6.15 14.20
C LYS A 150 11.32 7.59 13.79
N TRP A 151 12.05 8.55 14.35
CA TRP A 151 11.81 9.96 14.09
C TRP A 151 12.30 10.43 12.72
N LEU A 152 13.40 9.88 12.20
CA LEU A 152 13.83 10.09 10.81
C LEU A 152 12.80 9.56 9.80
N LEU A 153 12.21 8.39 10.06
CA LEU A 153 11.13 7.83 9.23
C LEU A 153 9.79 8.56 9.40
N THR A 154 9.67 9.45 10.38
CA THR A 154 8.46 10.24 10.66
C THR A 154 8.58 11.66 10.11
N TYR A 155 9.65 12.37 10.44
CA TYR A 155 9.83 13.79 10.11
C TYR A 155 10.79 14.04 8.95
N GLY A 156 11.65 13.08 8.62
CA GLY A 156 12.65 13.17 7.55
C GLY A 156 14.02 13.65 8.02
N TYR A 157 15.01 13.50 7.14
CA TYR A 157 16.39 13.97 7.32
C TYR A 157 16.48 15.50 7.14
N GLY A 158 17.41 16.16 7.84
CA GLY A 158 17.64 17.60 7.71
C GLY A 158 16.74 18.50 8.57
N ARG A 159 16.00 17.92 9.54
CA ARG A 159 15.10 18.63 10.47
C ARG A 159 15.60 18.54 11.91
N TRP A 160 16.86 18.91 12.11
CA TRP A 160 17.62 18.69 13.34
C TRP A 160 16.93 19.21 14.61
N LYS A 161 16.44 20.46 14.58
CA LYS A 161 15.67 21.03 15.68
C LYS A 161 14.45 20.18 16.06
N LYS A 162 13.67 19.75 15.05
CA LYS A 162 12.47 18.93 15.29
C LYS A 162 12.83 17.54 15.81
N LEU A 163 13.90 16.93 15.28
CA LEU A 163 14.37 15.61 15.72
C LEU A 163 14.87 15.67 17.17
N GLN A 164 15.60 16.72 17.55
CA GLN A 164 16.06 16.92 18.92
C GLN A 164 14.88 17.10 19.89
N GLU A 165 13.91 17.97 19.55
CA GLU A 165 12.70 18.18 20.36
C GLU A 165 11.98 16.86 20.69
N VAL A 166 11.71 16.03 19.68
CA VAL A 166 10.97 14.77 19.89
C VAL A 166 11.80 13.66 20.51
N MET A 167 13.13 13.74 20.42
CA MET A 167 14.04 12.82 21.12
C MET A 167 14.15 13.19 22.60
N SER A 168 14.16 14.49 22.93
CA SER A 168 14.19 14.98 24.32
C SER A 168 12.89 14.77 25.08
N GLU A 169 11.75 14.69 24.39
CA GLU A 169 10.48 14.26 25.01
C GLU A 169 10.50 12.77 25.39
N ALA A 170 11.33 11.96 24.72
CA ALA A 170 11.45 10.53 24.96
C ALA A 170 12.57 10.17 25.95
N ASP A 171 13.68 10.92 25.93
CA ASP A 171 14.83 10.79 26.81
C ASP A 171 15.10 12.13 27.51
N SER A 172 15.20 12.14 28.84
CA SER A 172 15.41 13.35 29.66
C SER A 172 16.70 14.14 29.36
N ILE A 173 17.52 13.71 28.39
CA ILE A 173 18.80 14.32 28.01
C ILE A 173 18.75 14.75 26.54
N GLN A 174 19.00 16.04 26.30
CA GLN A 174 19.03 16.62 24.96
C GLN A 174 20.34 16.27 24.24
N LYS A 175 20.25 15.43 23.19
CA LYS A 175 21.41 15.08 22.35
C LYS A 175 21.81 16.26 21.46
N PRO A 176 23.11 16.60 21.31
CA PRO A 176 23.57 17.68 20.44
C PRO A 176 23.27 17.47 18.95
N PHE A 177 23.14 18.56 18.18
CA PHE A 177 22.88 18.48 16.74
C PHE A 177 23.96 17.72 15.95
N PRO A 178 25.27 17.91 16.18
CA PRO A 178 26.29 17.15 15.46
C PRO A 178 26.17 15.64 15.69
N GLU A 179 25.83 15.19 16.90
CA GLU A 179 25.61 13.77 17.18
C GLU A 179 24.41 13.23 16.41
N ILE A 180 23.25 13.91 16.49
CA ILE A 180 22.03 13.52 15.78
C ILE A 180 22.28 13.43 14.27
N ARG A 181 22.97 14.42 13.69
CA ARG A 181 23.28 14.48 12.26
C ARG A 181 24.20 13.34 11.85
N SER A 182 25.24 13.07 12.65
CA SER A 182 26.19 11.97 12.42
C SER A 182 25.52 10.59 12.38
N PHE A 183 24.69 10.28 13.38
CA PHE A 183 23.94 9.02 13.40
C PHE A 183 22.86 8.95 12.31
N ALA A 184 22.22 10.08 11.98
CA ALA A 184 21.27 10.14 10.87
C ALA A 184 21.94 9.85 9.52
N SER A 185 23.12 10.43 9.27
CA SER A 185 23.92 10.16 8.07
C SER A 185 24.35 8.69 8.02
N SER A 186 24.74 8.09 9.16
CA SER A 186 25.02 6.64 9.23
C SER A 186 23.83 5.77 8.86
N LEU A 187 22.61 6.08 9.34
CA LEU A 187 21.40 5.36 8.93
C LEU A 187 21.17 5.48 7.42
N VAL A 188 21.28 6.69 6.86
CA VAL A 188 21.06 6.91 5.42
C VAL A 188 22.07 6.14 4.58
N ARG A 189 23.36 6.17 4.94
CA ARG A 189 24.41 5.34 4.31
C ARG A 189 24.10 3.85 4.43
N THR A 190 23.72 3.39 5.61
CA THR A 190 23.36 1.98 5.85
C THR A 190 22.20 1.54 4.97
N ILE A 191 21.17 2.37 4.81
CA ILE A 191 20.05 2.10 3.91
C ILE A 191 20.57 2.03 2.46
N ALA A 192 21.34 3.03 2.03
CA ALA A 192 21.87 3.13 0.67
C ALA A 192 22.75 1.93 0.28
N GLU A 193 23.57 1.43 1.20
CA GLU A 193 24.42 0.25 1.01
C GLU A 193 23.63 -1.07 0.93
N ASN A 194 22.44 -1.12 1.52
CA ASN A 194 21.59 -2.31 1.55
C ASN A 194 20.43 -2.27 0.53
N LEU A 195 20.44 -1.29 -0.38
CA LEU A 195 19.50 -1.26 -1.49
C LEU A 195 19.88 -2.30 -2.57
N PRO A 196 18.90 -2.99 -3.19
CA PRO A 196 19.15 -3.82 -4.36
C PRO A 196 19.75 -3.02 -5.52
N MET A 197 20.54 -3.66 -6.38
CA MET A 197 21.24 -3.03 -7.51
C MET A 197 20.30 -2.25 -8.44
N GLU A 198 19.09 -2.76 -8.66
CA GLU A 198 18.01 -2.13 -9.44
C GLU A 198 17.53 -0.77 -8.88
N LYS A 199 18.00 -0.38 -7.70
CA LYS A 199 17.67 0.88 -7.02
C LYS A 199 18.87 1.82 -6.95
N HIS A 200 19.82 1.72 -7.87
CA HIS A 200 20.99 2.58 -7.96
C HIS A 200 20.65 4.08 -7.93
N GLU A 201 19.62 4.52 -8.66
CA GLU A 201 19.22 5.94 -8.64
C GLU A 201 18.78 6.39 -7.24
N LEU A 202 17.98 5.58 -6.54
CA LEU A 202 17.60 5.87 -5.16
C LEU A 202 18.82 5.90 -4.24
N LYS A 203 19.80 5.00 -4.44
CA LYS A 203 21.07 5.00 -3.70
C LYS A 203 21.81 6.32 -3.91
N LYS A 204 22.00 6.75 -5.16
CA LYS A 204 22.66 8.01 -5.52
C LYS A 204 21.96 9.20 -4.85
N THR A 205 20.63 9.28 -4.94
CA THR A 205 19.86 10.36 -4.35
C THR A 205 19.96 10.39 -2.81
N LEU A 206 19.95 9.22 -2.15
CA LEU A 206 20.10 9.12 -0.70
C LEU A 206 21.50 9.52 -0.22
N LEU A 207 22.55 9.26 -1.00
CA LEU A 207 23.90 9.70 -0.65
C LEU A 207 24.07 11.21 -0.89
N ASN A 208 23.52 11.74 -1.97
CA ASN A 208 23.60 13.17 -2.31
C ASN A 208 22.83 14.08 -1.33
N MET A 209 21.87 13.55 -0.56
CA MET A 209 21.13 14.32 0.44
C MET A 209 21.85 14.43 1.80
N ILE A 210 22.97 13.73 1.99
CA ILE A 210 23.72 13.76 3.24
C ILE A 210 24.42 15.12 3.33
N GLU A 211 24.06 15.90 4.35
CA GLU A 211 24.64 17.20 4.66
C GLU A 211 25.52 17.01 5.91
N GLU A 212 26.85 17.03 5.75
CA GLU A 212 27.81 16.91 6.87
C GLU A 212 28.65 18.18 7.02
N THR A 213 28.98 18.50 8.27
CA THR A 213 29.79 19.66 8.66
C THR A 213 31.08 19.22 9.34
N GLU A 214 32.05 20.13 9.50
CA GLU A 214 33.32 19.85 10.18
C GLU A 214 33.13 19.34 11.62
N GLU A 215 32.11 19.85 12.32
CA GLU A 215 31.72 19.45 13.68
C GLU A 215 31.17 18.03 13.80
N ASP A 216 30.86 17.36 12.68
CA ASP A 216 30.22 16.04 12.70
C ASP A 216 31.21 14.91 12.96
N PHE A 217 30.70 13.87 13.60
CA PHE A 217 31.44 12.64 13.85
C PHE A 217 31.22 11.66 12.70
N TYR A 218 32.28 10.93 12.32
CA TYR A 218 32.11 9.83 11.38
C TYR A 218 31.60 8.58 12.12
N VAL A 219 30.35 8.21 11.84
CA VAL A 219 29.72 6.98 12.35
C VAL A 219 29.64 5.96 11.21
N PRO A 220 30.31 4.80 11.32
CA PRO A 220 30.34 3.82 10.24
C PRO A 220 28.94 3.23 9.98
N PRO A 221 28.58 2.96 8.71
CA PRO A 221 27.30 2.34 8.37
C PRO A 221 27.33 0.86 8.77
N LYS A 222 26.54 0.50 9.78
CA LYS A 222 26.44 -0.87 10.28
C LYS A 222 24.99 -1.30 10.34
N ILE A 223 24.63 -2.27 9.51
CA ILE A 223 23.24 -2.76 9.44
C ILE A 223 22.69 -3.26 10.79
N LYS A 224 23.56 -3.82 11.62
CA LYS A 224 23.21 -4.35 12.95
C LYS A 224 22.74 -3.26 13.91
N ASP A 225 23.12 -2.01 13.69
CA ASP A 225 22.79 -0.88 14.56
C ASP A 225 21.34 -0.39 14.39
N TRP A 226 20.63 -0.88 13.36
CA TRP A 226 19.31 -0.37 12.96
C TRP A 226 18.20 -1.44 12.97
N GLY A 227 18.47 -2.54 13.67
CA GLY A 227 17.52 -3.64 13.91
C GLY A 227 17.59 -4.76 12.86
N ILE A 228 17.05 -5.92 13.24
CA ILE A 228 17.15 -7.18 12.49
C ILE A 228 16.54 -7.07 11.08
N MET A 229 15.47 -6.29 10.94
CA MET A 229 14.76 -6.11 9.68
C MET A 229 15.32 -5.00 8.78
N ALA A 230 16.43 -4.35 9.15
CA ALA A 230 16.97 -3.22 8.41
C ALA A 230 17.27 -3.56 6.94
N ARG A 231 17.74 -4.79 6.67
CA ARG A 231 17.98 -5.27 5.30
C ARG A 231 16.70 -5.35 4.47
N GLN A 232 15.68 -6.05 4.98
CA GLN A 232 14.40 -6.24 4.27
C GLN A 232 13.63 -4.92 4.11
N ARG A 233 13.92 -3.92 4.95
CA ARG A 233 13.22 -2.63 4.98
C ARG A 233 14.01 -1.50 4.32
N ALA A 234 15.21 -1.74 3.80
CA ALA A 234 16.04 -0.73 3.15
C ALA A 234 15.29 0.01 2.02
N VAL A 235 14.62 -0.71 1.12
CA VAL A 235 13.84 -0.12 0.02
C VAL A 235 12.69 0.78 0.51
N PRO A 236 11.76 0.31 1.37
CA PRO A 236 10.67 1.17 1.85
C PRO A 236 11.16 2.32 2.74
N TRP A 237 12.25 2.15 3.50
CA TRP A 237 12.85 3.22 4.29
C TRP A 237 13.50 4.29 3.40
N GLY A 238 14.31 3.88 2.43
CA GLY A 238 14.95 4.78 1.48
C GLY A 238 13.93 5.61 0.71
N LYS A 239 12.89 4.97 0.15
CA LYS A 239 11.79 5.68 -0.53
C LYS A 239 11.08 6.69 0.39
N ARG A 240 10.89 6.36 1.66
CA ARG A 240 10.22 7.24 2.63
C ARG A 240 11.10 8.43 3.01
N ILE A 241 12.38 8.20 3.32
CA ILE A 241 13.35 9.25 3.65
C ILE A 241 13.46 10.23 2.48
N TYR A 242 13.62 9.71 1.27
CA TYR A 242 13.66 10.54 0.06
C TYR A 242 12.38 11.38 -0.12
N MET A 243 11.21 10.75 0.01
CA MET A 243 9.93 11.45 -0.09
C MET A 243 9.81 12.59 0.94
N LEU A 244 10.21 12.35 2.20
CA LEU A 244 10.19 13.37 3.25
C LEU A 244 11.20 14.49 3.00
N HIS A 245 12.38 14.16 2.47
CA HIS A 245 13.35 15.14 2.02
C HIS A 245 12.78 16.03 0.90
N ARG A 246 12.09 15.44 -0.07
CA ARG A 246 11.43 16.18 -1.17
C ARG A 246 10.32 17.11 -0.66
N ILE A 247 9.50 16.67 0.30
CA ILE A 247 8.49 17.50 0.97
C ILE A 247 9.15 18.69 1.70
N ARG A 248 10.23 18.44 2.46
CA ARG A 248 11.01 19.50 3.14
C ARG A 248 11.51 20.53 2.12
N PHE A 249 12.10 20.08 1.02
CA PHE A 249 12.62 20.95 -0.03
C PHE A 249 11.52 21.81 -0.68
N LEU A 250 10.39 21.19 -1.05
CA LEU A 250 9.23 21.89 -1.61
C LEU A 250 8.73 23.00 -0.67
N ILE A 251 8.54 22.69 0.61
CA ILE A 251 8.05 23.66 1.60
C ILE A 251 9.08 24.76 1.87
N LYS A 252 10.38 24.44 1.87
CA LYS A 252 11.45 25.43 1.98
C LYS A 252 11.39 26.41 0.81
N LYS A 253 11.38 25.92 -0.43
CA LYS A 253 11.29 26.74 -1.65
C LYS A 253 10.03 27.62 -1.65
N PHE A 254 8.88 27.06 -1.26
CA PHE A 254 7.64 27.82 -1.13
C PHE A 254 7.77 28.94 -0.10
N LYS A 255 8.26 28.65 1.11
CA LYS A 255 8.44 29.68 2.15
C LYS A 255 9.46 30.74 1.76
N ASP A 256 10.53 30.37 1.08
CA ASP A 256 11.54 31.31 0.60
C ASP A 256 10.94 32.28 -0.42
N LYS A 257 10.05 31.82 -1.31
CA LYS A 257 9.34 32.69 -2.26
C LYS A 257 8.44 33.72 -1.59
N TYR A 258 7.68 33.32 -0.56
CA TYR A 258 6.82 34.23 0.20
C TYR A 258 7.52 34.78 1.45
N ARG A 259 8.85 34.91 1.47
CA ARG A 259 9.58 35.41 2.66
C ARG A 259 9.21 36.87 2.98
N SER A 260 8.94 37.68 1.96
CA SER A 260 8.63 39.12 2.06
C SER A 260 7.12 39.43 1.99
N THR A 261 6.27 38.43 1.81
CA THR A 261 4.82 38.60 1.63
C THR A 261 4.03 37.61 2.48
N GLN A 262 2.73 37.80 2.62
CA GLN A 262 1.90 36.85 3.34
C GLN A 262 1.88 35.49 2.64
N LEU A 263 2.08 34.40 3.39
CA LEU A 263 2.07 33.04 2.86
C LEU A 263 0.69 32.67 2.30
N LYS A 264 0.60 32.52 0.98
CA LYS A 264 -0.61 32.08 0.28
C LYS A 264 -0.64 30.56 0.10
N TRP A 265 -0.93 29.79 1.14
CA TRP A 265 -0.84 28.32 1.08
C TRP A 265 -1.61 27.66 -0.06
N GLY A 266 -2.68 28.27 -0.59
CA GLY A 266 -3.40 27.81 -1.79
C GLY A 266 -2.51 27.66 -3.04
N ASN A 267 -1.41 28.39 -3.08
CA ASN A 267 -0.48 28.42 -4.21
C ASN A 267 0.56 27.29 -4.18
N LEU A 268 0.63 26.51 -3.10
CA LEU A 268 1.69 25.51 -2.90
C LEU A 268 1.81 24.50 -4.05
N LEU A 269 0.71 24.18 -4.74
CA LEU A 269 0.69 23.22 -5.84
C LEU A 269 0.27 23.82 -7.20
N ASN A 270 0.36 25.14 -7.36
CA ASN A 270 0.00 25.85 -8.62
C ASN A 270 0.89 25.50 -9.81
N PHE A 271 2.03 24.84 -9.60
CA PHE A 271 2.88 24.36 -10.70
C PHE A 271 2.37 23.05 -11.31
N MET A 272 1.42 22.36 -10.68
CA MET A 272 0.85 21.10 -11.16
C MET A 272 -0.34 21.34 -12.09
N SER A 273 -0.63 20.41 -13.00
CA SER A 273 -1.84 20.48 -13.83
C SER A 273 -3.05 19.90 -13.09
N SER A 274 -4.25 20.33 -13.51
CA SER A 274 -5.52 19.82 -12.98
C SER A 274 -5.60 18.28 -13.05
N ALA A 275 -5.14 17.67 -14.15
CA ALA A 275 -4.94 16.22 -14.34
C ALA A 275 -4.32 15.49 -13.12
N ASN A 276 -3.34 16.09 -12.44
CA ASN A 276 -2.66 15.46 -11.29
C ASN A 276 -3.57 15.36 -10.06
N PHE A 277 -4.58 16.21 -9.99
CA PHE A 277 -5.60 16.21 -8.95
C PHE A 277 -6.73 15.21 -9.24
N TYR A 278 -6.78 14.63 -10.45
CA TYR A 278 -7.73 13.58 -10.80
C TYR A 278 -7.16 12.15 -10.54
N GLY A 279 -8.00 11.28 -9.99
CA GLY A 279 -7.71 9.86 -9.74
C GLY A 279 -6.98 9.53 -8.43
N GLN A 280 -7.36 8.40 -7.81
CA GLN A 280 -6.89 7.92 -6.49
C GLN A 280 -7.06 8.95 -5.36
N ARG A 281 -8.15 9.73 -5.39
CA ARG A 281 -8.52 10.59 -4.27
C ARG A 281 -8.88 9.74 -3.05
N PRO A 282 -8.48 10.15 -1.83
CA PRO A 282 -8.86 9.43 -0.62
C PRO A 282 -10.38 9.35 -0.39
N SER A 283 -11.09 10.42 -0.75
CA SER A 283 -12.55 10.49 -0.76
C SER A 283 -13.00 11.41 -1.89
N ALA A 284 -14.28 11.38 -2.22
CA ALA A 284 -14.83 12.16 -3.30
C ALA A 284 -15.08 13.64 -2.94
N TRP A 285 -15.07 14.01 -1.65
CA TRP A 285 -14.99 15.41 -1.20
C TRP A 285 -13.54 15.94 -1.14
N TRP A 286 -12.54 15.09 -1.43
CA TRP A 286 -11.14 15.49 -1.36
C TRP A 286 -10.76 16.40 -2.52
N THR A 287 -10.26 17.60 -2.19
CA THR A 287 -9.89 18.64 -3.16
C THR A 287 -8.39 18.87 -3.20
N ARG A 288 -7.97 19.75 -4.12
CA ARG A 288 -6.60 20.29 -4.18
C ARG A 288 -6.18 20.93 -2.86
N ARG A 289 -7.09 21.65 -2.18
CA ARG A 289 -6.81 22.21 -0.84
C ARG A 289 -6.43 21.14 0.18
N HIS A 290 -7.08 19.98 0.14
CA HIS A 290 -6.76 18.84 0.99
C HIS A 290 -5.41 18.20 0.62
N ASP A 291 -5.03 18.19 -0.66
CA ASP A 291 -3.69 17.75 -1.08
C ASP A 291 -2.58 18.68 -0.57
N ILE A 292 -2.82 20.01 -0.64
CA ILE A 292 -1.94 21.03 -0.05
C ILE A 292 -1.79 20.78 1.45
N ASP A 293 -2.92 20.62 2.16
CA ASP A 293 -2.93 20.42 3.61
C ASP A 293 -2.40 19.04 4.02
N LEU A 294 -2.45 18.03 3.15
CA LEU A 294 -1.78 16.74 3.35
C LEU A 294 -0.26 16.89 3.31
N ILE A 295 0.29 17.67 2.38
CA ILE A 295 1.74 17.93 2.30
C ILE A 295 2.18 18.78 3.49
N ARG A 296 1.45 19.86 3.79
CA ARG A 296 1.71 20.73 4.95
C ARG A 296 1.63 19.92 6.25
N GLY A 297 0.58 19.12 6.40
CA GLY A 297 0.35 18.25 7.55
C GLY A 297 1.43 17.20 7.72
N THR A 298 1.87 16.55 6.62
CA THR A 298 2.98 15.58 6.64
C THR A 298 4.27 16.23 7.12
N HIS A 299 4.55 17.46 6.68
CA HIS A 299 5.70 18.21 7.18
C HIS A 299 5.52 18.66 8.64
N LYS A 300 4.36 19.17 9.03
CA LYS A 300 4.13 19.70 10.38
C LYS A 300 4.09 18.59 11.45
N HIS A 301 3.27 17.57 11.21
CA HIS A 301 2.93 16.50 12.16
C HIS A 301 3.68 15.20 11.93
N GLY A 302 4.36 15.04 10.79
CA GLY A 302 5.07 13.82 10.43
C GLY A 302 4.23 12.86 9.58
N TYR A 303 4.94 11.93 8.92
CA TYR A 303 4.36 10.90 8.07
C TYR A 303 3.36 10.01 8.81
N ALA A 304 2.22 9.75 8.17
CA ALA A 304 1.14 8.89 8.69
C ALA A 304 0.49 9.32 10.02
N ASN A 305 0.77 10.53 10.52
CA ASN A 305 0.13 11.08 11.73
C ASN A 305 -1.19 11.80 11.42
N TYR A 306 -2.09 11.12 10.70
CA TYR A 306 -3.35 11.71 10.22
C TYR A 306 -4.31 12.14 11.33
N THR A 307 -4.22 11.51 12.51
CA THR A 307 -4.99 11.93 13.68
C THR A 307 -4.62 13.35 14.12
N ASN A 308 -3.32 13.67 14.17
CA ASN A 308 -2.86 15.01 14.54
C ASN A 308 -3.20 16.02 13.43
N MET A 309 -3.11 15.61 12.16
CA MET A 309 -3.53 16.46 11.04
C MET A 309 -5.02 16.77 11.09
N ARG A 310 -5.85 15.79 11.44
CA ARG A 310 -7.31 15.96 11.60
C ARG A 310 -7.66 16.89 12.76
N ASN A 311 -6.87 16.90 13.83
CA ASN A 311 -7.13 17.76 14.99
C ASN A 311 -6.49 19.16 14.86
N ASP A 312 -5.78 19.45 13.78
CA ASP A 312 -5.09 20.73 13.60
C ASP A 312 -6.03 21.76 12.95
N PRO A 313 -6.44 22.83 13.66
CA PRO A 313 -7.36 23.84 13.14
C PRO A 313 -6.78 24.65 11.97
N THR A 314 -5.47 24.56 11.71
CA THR A 314 -4.80 25.25 10.60
C THR A 314 -4.80 24.46 9.28
N LEU A 315 -5.37 23.24 9.31
CA LEU A 315 -5.53 22.36 8.16
C LEU A 315 -7.03 22.18 7.86
N SER A 316 -7.39 21.98 6.60
CA SER A 316 -8.78 21.81 6.17
C SER A 316 -9.45 20.51 6.67
N PHE A 317 -8.75 19.69 7.45
CA PHE A 317 -9.25 18.41 7.94
C PHE A 317 -10.09 18.52 9.22
N SER A 318 -9.94 19.58 10.01
CA SER A 318 -10.56 19.70 11.34
C SER A 318 -12.07 19.93 11.31
N ALA A 319 -12.61 20.41 10.18
CA ALA A 319 -14.03 20.76 10.04
C ALA A 319 -14.89 19.61 9.46
N ILE A 320 -14.31 18.44 9.17
CA ILE A 320 -15.00 17.39 8.40
C ILE A 320 -16.07 16.66 9.23
N ASP A 321 -15.86 16.47 10.54
CA ASP A 321 -16.78 15.68 11.38
C ASP A 321 -17.87 16.49 12.05
N THR A 322 -17.70 17.81 12.10
CA THR A 322 -18.63 18.73 12.78
C THR A 322 -19.79 19.15 11.89
N ASP A 323 -19.70 18.85 10.60
CA ASP A 323 -20.68 19.25 9.59
C ASP A 323 -21.69 18.10 9.36
N SER A 324 -22.99 18.41 9.26
CA SER A 324 -24.08 17.44 9.01
C SER A 324 -24.08 16.87 7.59
N SER A 325 -22.94 16.94 6.90
CA SER A 325 -22.76 16.59 5.49
C SER A 325 -22.37 15.13 5.26
N PHE A 326 -22.40 14.27 6.29
CA PHE A 326 -22.11 12.82 6.22
C PHE A 326 -20.76 12.48 5.55
N LYS A 327 -19.78 13.40 5.60
CA LYS A 327 -18.44 13.21 5.03
C LYS A 327 -17.64 12.23 5.90
N GLU A 328 -17.26 11.08 5.35
CA GLU A 328 -16.39 10.14 6.06
C GLU A 328 -14.91 10.50 5.86
N PHE A 329 -14.17 10.60 6.98
CA PHE A 329 -12.72 10.81 6.93
C PHE A 329 -12.03 9.58 6.30
N PRO A 330 -11.10 9.75 5.33
CA PRO A 330 -10.58 8.63 4.58
C PRO A 330 -9.64 7.76 5.44
N SER A 331 -9.47 6.49 5.06
CA SER A 331 -8.56 5.60 5.79
C SER A 331 -7.09 6.02 5.64
N ALA A 332 -6.27 5.72 6.64
CA ALA A 332 -4.84 6.03 6.61
C ALA A 332 -4.14 5.50 5.35
N ASP A 333 -4.54 4.34 4.84
CA ASP A 333 -3.98 3.75 3.62
C ASP A 333 -4.30 4.57 2.37
N THR A 334 -5.54 5.05 2.24
CA THR A 334 -5.96 5.87 1.10
C THR A 334 -5.24 7.22 1.07
N ILE A 335 -5.11 7.86 2.24
CA ILE A 335 -4.37 9.11 2.40
C ILE A 335 -2.88 8.90 2.09
N THR A 336 -2.29 7.82 2.60
CA THR A 336 -0.88 7.47 2.33
C THR A 336 -0.63 7.20 0.85
N ARG A 337 -1.56 6.53 0.17
CA ARG A 337 -1.47 6.27 -1.27
C ARG A 337 -1.54 7.58 -2.06
N ARG A 338 -2.44 8.49 -1.67
CA ARG A 338 -2.54 9.81 -2.29
C ARG A 338 -1.26 10.62 -2.11
N LEU A 339 -0.70 10.67 -0.89
CA LEU A 339 0.58 11.34 -0.62
C LEU A 339 1.68 10.83 -1.55
N LYS A 340 1.85 9.49 -1.65
CA LYS A 340 2.86 8.90 -2.54
C LYS A 340 2.63 9.26 -4.00
N LYS A 341 1.38 9.23 -4.49
CA LYS A 341 1.05 9.60 -5.88
C LYS A 341 1.34 11.07 -6.17
N LEU A 342 1.03 11.98 -5.25
CA LEU A 342 1.40 13.39 -5.35
C LEU A 342 2.91 13.53 -5.45
N MET A 343 3.65 12.89 -4.55
CA MET A 343 5.11 13.01 -4.52
C MET A 343 5.75 12.47 -5.81
N LEU A 344 5.28 11.34 -6.35
CA LEU A 344 5.72 10.86 -7.67
C LEU A 344 5.46 11.84 -8.81
N SER A 345 4.42 12.67 -8.70
CA SER A 345 4.12 13.69 -9.71
C SER A 345 5.02 14.91 -9.54
N ILE A 346 5.23 15.37 -8.30
CA ILE A 346 6.11 16.49 -7.95
C ILE A 346 7.59 16.17 -8.23
N ASP A 347 7.98 14.91 -8.13
CA ASP A 347 9.36 14.49 -8.36
C ASP A 347 9.84 14.76 -9.79
N ARG A 348 8.91 14.78 -10.75
CA ARG A 348 9.18 15.03 -12.16
C ARG A 348 9.28 16.53 -12.51
N ILE A 349 9.18 17.42 -11.52
CA ILE A 349 9.11 18.87 -11.69
C ILE A 349 10.31 19.50 -10.98
N GLU A 350 11.19 20.14 -11.73
CA GLU A 350 12.39 20.77 -11.18
C GLU A 350 12.08 22.18 -10.64
N ASP A 351 11.36 22.99 -11.42
CA ASP A 351 11.01 24.37 -11.09
C ASP A 351 9.55 24.52 -10.62
N PHE A 352 9.37 25.19 -9.48
CA PHE A 352 8.06 25.38 -8.87
C PHE A 352 7.49 26.77 -9.17
N GLU A 353 6.66 26.87 -10.19
CA GLU A 353 5.87 28.07 -10.51
C GLU A 353 4.67 28.23 -9.55
N PHE A 354 4.91 28.69 -8.32
CA PHE A 354 3.84 28.80 -7.32
C PHE A 354 2.77 29.87 -7.63
N ASP A 355 3.05 30.88 -8.45
CA ASP A 355 2.04 31.92 -8.78
C ASP A 355 1.34 31.66 -10.11
N LYS A 356 1.56 30.49 -10.72
CA LYS A 356 0.88 30.12 -11.96
C LYS A 356 -0.62 30.06 -11.74
N GLU A 357 -1.36 30.76 -12.59
CA GLU A 357 -2.83 30.67 -12.62
C GLU A 357 -3.25 29.24 -12.97
N GLN A 358 -4.22 28.73 -12.21
CA GLN A 358 -4.67 27.36 -12.32
C GLN A 358 -5.96 27.29 -13.11
N GLN A 359 -5.95 26.47 -14.17
CA GLN A 359 -7.19 26.03 -14.79
C GLN A 359 -7.71 24.80 -14.02
N LEU A 360 -8.69 25.01 -13.13
CA LEU A 360 -9.17 23.99 -12.20
C LEU A 360 -9.89 22.82 -12.88
N PHE A 361 -10.58 23.10 -13.98
CA PHE A 361 -11.38 22.13 -14.73
C PHE A 361 -10.78 21.92 -16.12
N GLU A 362 -10.82 20.68 -16.59
CA GLU A 362 -10.53 20.34 -17.99
C GLU A 362 -11.83 20.41 -18.81
N PRO A 363 -11.76 20.79 -20.10
CA PRO A 363 -12.91 20.72 -21.00
C PRO A 363 -13.49 19.32 -21.05
N THR A 364 -14.82 19.22 -21.16
CA THR A 364 -15.52 17.92 -21.16
C THR A 364 -16.22 17.65 -22.49
N ASP A 365 -16.47 16.39 -22.78
CA ASP A 365 -17.27 15.94 -23.92
C ASP A 365 -18.79 15.99 -23.65
N TRP A 366 -19.23 16.69 -22.61
CA TRP A 366 -20.63 16.76 -22.17
C TRP A 366 -21.23 18.14 -22.39
N THR A 367 -22.43 18.17 -22.97
CA THR A 367 -23.23 19.39 -23.11
C THR A 367 -23.81 19.84 -21.77
N THR A 368 -24.18 21.12 -21.68
CA THR A 368 -24.87 21.67 -20.49
C THR A 368 -26.16 20.90 -20.16
N ASN A 369 -26.93 20.47 -21.16
CA ASN A 369 -28.15 19.70 -20.94
C ASN A 369 -27.84 18.32 -20.34
N GLU A 370 -26.83 17.64 -20.86
CA GLU A 370 -26.41 16.34 -20.35
C GLU A 370 -25.92 16.43 -18.89
N LYS A 371 -25.13 17.48 -18.58
CA LYS A 371 -24.65 17.77 -17.22
C LYS A 371 -25.81 18.00 -16.25
N LYS A 372 -26.81 18.79 -16.64
CA LYS A 372 -28.02 19.05 -15.81
C LYS A 372 -28.83 17.79 -15.54
N ASN A 373 -29.06 16.96 -16.55
CA ASN A 373 -29.78 15.70 -16.37
C ASN A 373 -29.02 14.72 -15.47
N LEU A 374 -27.69 14.65 -15.63
CA LEU A 374 -26.87 13.78 -14.79
C LEU A 374 -26.86 14.29 -13.34
N LEU A 375 -26.70 15.60 -13.15
CA LEU A 375 -26.77 16.27 -11.85
C LEU A 375 -28.08 15.92 -11.13
N LYS A 376 -29.22 16.09 -11.80
CA LYS A 376 -30.54 15.73 -11.24
C LYS A 376 -30.59 14.25 -10.84
N LEU A 377 -30.14 13.35 -11.71
CA LEU A 377 -30.13 11.91 -11.46
C LEU A 377 -29.27 11.54 -10.24
N ILE A 378 -28.04 12.06 -10.14
CA ILE A 378 -27.13 11.71 -9.04
C ILE A 378 -27.49 12.43 -7.73
N THR A 379 -28.15 13.58 -7.78
CA THR A 379 -28.69 14.24 -6.58
C THR A 379 -29.82 13.42 -5.99
N ASP A 380 -30.64 12.78 -6.82
CA ASP A 380 -31.79 12.00 -6.35
C ASP A 380 -31.42 10.55 -5.95
N PHE A 381 -30.73 9.83 -6.83
CA PHE A 381 -30.42 8.40 -6.66
C PHE A 381 -29.00 8.12 -6.18
N GLY A 382 -28.13 9.12 -6.19
CA GLY A 382 -26.71 8.94 -5.92
C GLY A 382 -26.03 8.03 -6.94
N VAL A 383 -24.91 7.44 -6.55
CA VAL A 383 -24.26 6.37 -7.32
C VAL A 383 -24.67 5.03 -6.68
N PRO A 384 -25.31 4.11 -7.43
CA PRO A 384 -25.67 2.80 -6.90
C PRO A 384 -24.44 2.00 -6.47
N LEU A 385 -24.64 0.97 -5.65
CA LEU A 385 -23.56 0.06 -5.24
C LEU A 385 -23.82 -1.34 -5.77
N ASN A 386 -22.76 -2.00 -6.22
CA ASN A 386 -22.80 -3.42 -6.55
C ASN A 386 -22.78 -4.28 -5.27
N LEU A 387 -22.90 -5.60 -5.45
CA LEU A 387 -22.88 -6.57 -4.33
C LEU A 387 -21.57 -6.57 -3.52
N GLU A 388 -20.47 -6.03 -4.06
CA GLU A 388 -19.20 -5.86 -3.35
C GLU A 388 -19.16 -4.54 -2.53
N GLY A 389 -20.23 -3.75 -2.54
CA GLY A 389 -20.29 -2.43 -1.90
C GLY A 389 -19.47 -1.34 -2.61
N LYS A 390 -19.10 -1.57 -3.88
CA LYS A 390 -18.41 -0.59 -4.74
C LYS A 390 -19.41 0.12 -5.62
N ASN A 391 -19.07 1.31 -6.09
CA ASN A 391 -19.92 2.08 -7.01
C ASN A 391 -20.23 1.27 -8.29
N ASP A 392 -21.51 1.16 -8.63
CA ASP A 392 -22.01 0.52 -9.84
C ASP A 392 -22.27 1.58 -10.91
N TRP A 393 -21.23 1.85 -11.69
CA TRP A 393 -21.29 2.80 -12.80
C TRP A 393 -22.12 2.29 -13.98
N SER A 394 -22.28 0.97 -14.11
CA SER A 394 -23.12 0.37 -15.16
C SER A 394 -24.59 0.66 -14.89
N GLN A 395 -25.04 0.44 -13.66
CA GLN A 395 -26.42 0.72 -13.25
C GLN A 395 -26.74 2.23 -13.32
N LEU A 396 -25.77 3.10 -12.98
CA LEU A 396 -25.94 4.55 -13.16
C LEU A 396 -26.13 4.92 -14.63
N LYS A 397 -25.33 4.33 -15.54
CA LYS A 397 -25.46 4.56 -16.97
C LYS A 397 -26.83 4.09 -17.49
N GLU A 398 -27.27 2.90 -17.12
CA GLU A 398 -28.59 2.37 -17.52
C GLU A 398 -29.74 3.31 -17.10
N LYS A 399 -29.70 3.83 -15.88
CA LYS A 399 -30.68 4.82 -15.40
C LYS A 399 -30.60 6.14 -16.17
N TYR A 400 -29.41 6.56 -16.57
CA TYR A 400 -29.25 7.77 -17.38
C TYR A 400 -29.77 7.59 -18.79
N ASP A 401 -29.45 6.46 -19.43
CA ASP A 401 -29.88 6.14 -20.80
C ASP A 401 -31.41 6.06 -20.92
N SER A 402 -32.12 5.71 -19.83
CA SER A 402 -33.59 5.77 -19.80
C SER A 402 -34.17 7.19 -19.80
N ILE A 403 -33.37 8.20 -19.45
CA ILE A 403 -33.76 9.62 -19.43
C ILE A 403 -33.31 10.30 -20.72
N LEU A 404 -32.06 10.07 -21.12
CA LEU A 404 -31.44 10.69 -22.28
C LEU A 404 -30.49 9.69 -22.94
N THR A 405 -30.77 9.37 -24.20
CA THR A 405 -29.93 8.47 -25.00
C THR A 405 -28.54 9.07 -25.20
N ASN A 406 -27.50 8.31 -24.88
CA ASN A 406 -26.12 8.79 -24.94
C ASN A 406 -25.13 7.64 -25.19
N ASP A 407 -24.19 7.85 -26.12
CA ASP A 407 -23.20 6.85 -26.54
C ASP A 407 -21.89 6.87 -25.71
N LYS A 408 -21.84 7.70 -24.65
CA LYS A 408 -20.62 7.84 -23.85
C LYS A 408 -20.28 6.57 -23.06
N PRO A 409 -18.98 6.22 -22.93
CA PRO A 409 -18.55 5.03 -22.20
C PRO A 409 -18.74 5.19 -20.69
N ILE A 410 -18.83 4.06 -19.96
CA ILE A 410 -19.03 4.01 -18.49
C ILE A 410 -18.00 4.87 -17.74
N ASN A 411 -16.73 4.86 -18.16
CA ASN A 411 -15.68 5.67 -17.53
C ASN A 411 -15.93 7.19 -17.66
N SER A 412 -16.66 7.63 -18.68
CA SER A 412 -17.05 9.04 -18.85
C SER A 412 -18.06 9.45 -17.78
N PHE A 413 -18.99 8.56 -17.40
CA PHE A 413 -19.90 8.79 -16.27
C PHE A 413 -19.16 8.92 -14.94
N GLU A 414 -18.23 8.02 -14.64
CA GLU A 414 -17.41 8.13 -13.43
C GLU A 414 -16.67 9.48 -13.39
N ARG A 415 -16.02 9.86 -14.49
CA ARG A 415 -15.30 11.14 -14.58
C ARG A 415 -16.23 12.33 -14.42
N MET A 416 -17.38 12.33 -15.08
CA MET A 416 -18.34 13.43 -15.02
C MET A 416 -18.98 13.56 -13.65
N VAL A 417 -19.33 12.47 -12.97
CA VAL A 417 -19.81 12.53 -11.58
C VAL A 417 -18.75 13.13 -10.66
N GLN A 418 -17.47 12.76 -10.84
CA GLN A 418 -16.38 13.37 -10.06
C GLN A 418 -16.18 14.85 -10.42
N HIS A 419 -16.37 15.23 -11.69
CA HIS A 419 -16.31 16.61 -12.15
C HIS A 419 -17.43 17.45 -11.49
N LEU A 420 -18.68 17.01 -11.55
CA LEU A 420 -19.82 17.70 -10.94
C LEU A 420 -19.65 17.84 -9.43
N ARG A 421 -19.16 16.81 -8.75
CA ARG A 421 -18.84 16.88 -7.32
C ARG A 421 -17.75 17.90 -6.99
N MET A 422 -16.73 18.02 -7.84
CA MET A 422 -15.72 19.07 -7.68
C MET A 422 -16.31 20.45 -7.90
N LEU A 423 -17.08 20.62 -8.96
CA LEU A 423 -17.73 21.88 -9.27
C LEU A 423 -18.62 22.32 -8.10
N ALA A 424 -19.41 21.41 -7.53
CA ALA A 424 -20.18 21.66 -6.32
C ALA A 424 -19.28 22.12 -5.16
N GLN A 425 -18.18 21.40 -4.90
CA GLN A 425 -17.29 21.71 -3.79
C GLN A 425 -16.60 23.09 -3.94
N HIS A 426 -16.18 23.45 -5.16
CA HIS A 426 -15.62 24.76 -5.47
C HIS A 426 -16.70 25.85 -5.43
N THR A 427 -17.93 25.55 -5.84
CA THR A 427 -19.06 26.49 -5.75
C THR A 427 -19.36 26.85 -4.29
N LEU A 428 -19.33 25.88 -3.38
CA LEU A 428 -19.55 26.10 -1.95
C LEU A 428 -18.35 26.72 -1.23
N ASN A 429 -17.13 26.48 -1.74
CA ASN A 429 -15.89 26.93 -1.12
C ASN A 429 -14.94 27.43 -2.23
N PRO A 430 -15.22 28.61 -2.82
CA PRO A 430 -14.40 29.17 -3.88
C PRO A 430 -12.96 29.43 -3.41
N GLU A 431 -11.99 29.41 -4.34
CA GLU A 431 -10.63 29.81 -3.99
C GLU A 431 -10.58 31.32 -3.67
N GLU A 432 -9.57 31.74 -2.91
CA GLU A 432 -9.45 33.12 -2.45
C GLU A 432 -9.38 34.11 -3.64
N GLY A 433 -10.39 34.98 -3.77
CA GLY A 433 -10.52 35.93 -4.88
C GLY A 433 -11.36 35.42 -6.06
N GLU A 434 -11.81 34.16 -6.05
CA GLU A 434 -12.69 33.60 -7.06
C GLU A 434 -14.15 33.97 -6.75
N THR A 435 -14.79 34.71 -7.65
CA THR A 435 -16.20 35.13 -7.52
C THR A 435 -17.12 34.45 -8.53
N ASP A 436 -16.53 33.82 -9.56
CA ASP A 436 -17.25 33.24 -10.69
C ASP A 436 -16.81 31.78 -10.94
N VAL A 437 -17.33 30.86 -10.12
CA VAL A 437 -17.01 29.42 -10.25
C VAL A 437 -17.77 28.82 -11.43
N LYS A 438 -17.02 28.38 -12.44
CA LYS A 438 -17.52 27.67 -13.62
C LYS A 438 -16.52 26.62 -14.07
N ASP A 439 -17.01 25.59 -14.76
CA ASP A 439 -16.11 24.66 -15.41
C ASP A 439 -15.50 25.23 -16.70
N ALA A 440 -14.58 24.46 -17.30
CA ALA A 440 -13.89 24.86 -18.53
C ALA A 440 -14.82 25.03 -19.75
N ASP A 441 -16.02 24.44 -19.71
CA ASP A 441 -17.03 24.57 -20.75
C ASP A 441 -18.00 25.73 -20.47
N GLY A 442 -17.79 26.47 -19.38
CA GLY A 442 -18.63 27.60 -18.96
C GLY A 442 -19.90 27.21 -18.19
N TYR A 443 -20.05 25.94 -17.80
CA TYR A 443 -21.20 25.50 -16.99
C TYR A 443 -21.08 25.98 -15.54
N ARG A 444 -22.20 26.45 -15.00
CA ARG A 444 -22.35 26.98 -13.64
C ARG A 444 -23.27 26.07 -12.84
N MET A 445 -22.89 25.79 -11.60
CA MET A 445 -23.76 25.12 -10.63
C MET A 445 -24.25 26.16 -9.63
N SER A 446 -25.54 26.11 -9.27
CA SER A 446 -26.06 26.98 -8.22
C SER A 446 -25.55 26.52 -6.84
N ILE A 447 -25.53 27.42 -5.86
CA ILE A 447 -25.16 27.08 -4.48
C ILE A 447 -26.13 26.00 -3.94
N GLU A 448 -27.43 26.17 -4.19
CA GLU A 448 -28.47 25.22 -3.80
C GLU A 448 -28.25 23.82 -4.42
N ASP A 449 -27.98 23.75 -5.73
CA ASP A 449 -27.68 22.48 -6.40
C ASP A 449 -26.41 21.83 -5.83
N ALA A 450 -25.41 22.63 -5.50
CA ALA A 450 -24.14 22.16 -4.94
C ALA A 450 -24.32 21.58 -3.53
N GLU A 451 -25.10 22.24 -2.66
CA GLU A 451 -25.45 21.74 -1.32
C GLU A 451 -26.28 20.47 -1.42
N ASN A 452 -27.32 20.46 -2.25
CA ASN A 452 -28.19 19.32 -2.47
C ASN A 452 -27.41 18.12 -2.99
N LEU A 453 -26.54 18.32 -3.98
CA LEU A 453 -25.70 17.25 -4.53
C LEU A 453 -24.81 16.63 -3.45
N GLN A 454 -24.11 17.45 -2.66
CA GLN A 454 -23.21 16.94 -1.63
C GLN A 454 -23.96 16.19 -0.53
N ASN A 455 -25.03 16.78 -0.01
CA ASN A 455 -25.81 16.21 1.09
C ASN A 455 -26.46 14.90 0.68
N SER A 456 -27.12 14.87 -0.47
CA SER A 456 -27.82 13.68 -0.95
C SER A 456 -26.87 12.54 -1.30
N LEU A 457 -25.76 12.81 -2.03
CA LEU A 457 -24.78 11.76 -2.35
C LEU A 457 -24.15 11.16 -1.10
N ASN A 458 -23.75 11.98 -0.14
CA ASN A 458 -23.09 11.49 1.06
C ASN A 458 -24.09 10.71 1.95
N LYS A 459 -25.34 11.20 2.07
CA LYS A 459 -26.41 10.51 2.81
C LYS A 459 -26.76 9.16 2.19
N LEU A 460 -27.01 9.10 0.88
CA LEU A 460 -27.31 7.86 0.15
C LEU A 460 -26.16 6.86 0.24
N GLN A 461 -24.92 7.34 0.11
CA GLN A 461 -23.73 6.52 0.27
C GLN A 461 -23.61 6.01 1.72
N PHE A 462 -23.92 6.84 2.71
CA PHE A 462 -23.89 6.45 4.12
C PHE A 462 -24.91 5.34 4.42
N ILE A 463 -26.16 5.50 3.98
CA ILE A 463 -27.22 4.49 4.11
C ILE A 463 -26.76 3.16 3.51
N ARG A 464 -26.33 3.15 2.25
CA ARG A 464 -25.96 1.93 1.53
C ARG A 464 -24.69 1.26 2.08
N LYS A 465 -23.68 2.03 2.48
CA LYS A 465 -22.37 1.50 2.92
C LYS A 465 -22.27 1.16 4.39
N HIS A 466 -23.05 1.82 5.24
CA HIS A 466 -22.91 1.67 6.70
C HIS A 466 -24.15 1.05 7.33
N ILE A 467 -25.35 1.55 6.99
CA ILE A 467 -26.59 1.09 7.64
C ILE A 467 -27.08 -0.24 7.05
N LEU A 468 -27.21 -0.30 5.71
CA LEU A 468 -27.78 -1.45 5.00
C LEU A 468 -26.75 -2.49 4.54
N LYS A 469 -25.47 -2.24 4.82
CA LYS A 469 -24.39 -3.16 4.44
C LYS A 469 -24.55 -4.51 5.13
N ASN A 470 -24.11 -5.58 4.45
CA ASN A 470 -24.14 -6.96 4.96
C ASN A 470 -25.55 -7.43 5.38
N GLY A 471 -26.60 -7.05 4.64
CA GLY A 471 -27.97 -7.39 5.01
C GLY A 471 -28.48 -6.63 6.25
N SER A 472 -28.01 -5.39 6.42
CA SER A 472 -28.38 -4.49 7.51
C SER A 472 -27.99 -5.00 8.91
N GLU A 473 -26.86 -5.71 9.02
CA GLU A 473 -26.35 -6.24 10.31
C GLU A 473 -26.19 -5.12 11.37
N PHE A 474 -25.65 -3.97 10.97
CA PHE A 474 -25.48 -2.82 11.86
C PHE A 474 -26.82 -2.20 12.28
N PHE A 475 -27.80 -2.13 11.37
CA PHE A 475 -29.16 -1.72 11.73
C PHE A 475 -29.78 -2.68 12.75
N ASN A 476 -29.64 -3.99 12.53
CA ASN A 476 -30.21 -5.02 13.38
C ASN A 476 -29.58 -5.02 14.78
N SER A 477 -28.27 -4.78 14.89
CA SER A 477 -27.57 -4.79 16.19
C SER A 477 -27.95 -3.61 17.09
N GLU A 478 -28.33 -2.47 16.50
CA GLU A 478 -28.67 -1.24 17.22
C GLU A 478 -30.19 -0.99 17.31
N LEU A 479 -31.02 -1.96 16.90
CA LEU A 479 -32.48 -1.81 16.83
C LEU A 479 -33.10 -1.44 18.19
N GLN A 480 -32.63 -2.03 19.28
CA GLN A 480 -33.12 -1.73 20.63
C GLN A 480 -32.86 -0.28 21.04
N GLU A 481 -31.66 0.23 20.74
CA GLU A 481 -31.31 1.63 21.01
C GLU A 481 -32.10 2.58 20.10
N LEU A 482 -32.39 2.16 18.86
CA LEU A 482 -33.21 2.91 17.93
C LEU A 482 -34.67 3.02 18.40
N ASP A 483 -35.23 1.94 18.94
CA ASP A 483 -36.57 1.94 19.54
C ASP A 483 -36.64 2.91 20.73
N LEU A 484 -35.62 2.91 21.61
CA LEU A 484 -35.54 3.84 22.73
C LEU A 484 -35.39 5.30 22.26
N PHE A 485 -34.55 5.55 21.27
CA PHE A 485 -34.38 6.87 20.66
C PHE A 485 -35.69 7.38 20.05
N THR A 486 -36.44 6.50 19.38
CA THR A 486 -37.72 6.84 18.73
C THR A 486 -38.79 7.16 19.76
N LYS A 487 -38.90 6.35 20.83
CA LYS A 487 -39.84 6.61 21.95
C LYS A 487 -39.52 7.91 22.71
N LYS A 488 -38.24 8.27 22.81
CA LYS A 488 -37.83 9.52 23.46
C LYS A 488 -38.17 10.74 22.62
N ASN A 489 -38.08 10.62 21.29
CA ASN A 489 -38.39 11.72 20.38
C ASN A 489 -39.89 11.83 20.07
N SER A 490 -40.68 10.77 20.28
CA SER A 490 -42.15 10.80 20.12
C SER A 490 -42.89 11.62 21.19
N GLU A 491 -42.17 12.14 22.20
CA GLU A 491 -42.69 13.15 23.13
C GLU A 491 -42.69 14.58 22.53
N SER A 492 -42.12 14.75 21.33
CA SER A 492 -42.32 15.92 20.48
C SER A 492 -43.50 15.69 19.53
N ASP A 493 -44.30 16.71 19.22
CA ASP A 493 -45.53 16.70 18.41
C ASP A 493 -45.33 16.23 16.93
N GLU A 494 -44.65 15.11 16.66
CA GLU A 494 -44.44 14.57 15.32
C GLU A 494 -45.49 13.48 14.96
N PRO A 495 -46.39 13.72 13.99
CA PRO A 495 -47.57 12.89 13.72
C PRO A 495 -47.33 11.45 13.25
N TRP A 496 -46.13 11.13 12.78
CA TRP A 496 -45.77 9.80 12.27
C TRP A 496 -45.43 8.80 13.40
N ALA A 497 -45.19 9.30 14.62
CA ALA A 497 -44.85 8.53 15.81
C ALA A 497 -46.09 8.07 16.60
N LYS A 498 -47.16 7.64 15.91
CA LYS A 498 -48.30 6.98 16.57
C LYS A 498 -47.88 5.56 17.03
N ASP A 499 -48.65 4.96 17.95
CA ASP A 499 -48.42 3.60 18.49
C ASP A 499 -48.25 2.49 17.43
N SER A 500 -48.55 2.76 16.16
CA SER A 500 -48.36 1.87 15.04
C SER A 500 -46.94 1.86 14.45
N TRP A 501 -46.04 2.80 14.78
CA TRP A 501 -44.71 2.86 14.18
C TRP A 501 -43.77 1.79 14.73
N LYS A 502 -43.21 0.98 13.83
CA LYS A 502 -42.28 -0.11 14.18
C LYS A 502 -40.94 0.11 13.48
N CYS A 503 -39.86 0.33 14.24
CA CYS A 503 -38.56 0.66 13.66
C CYS A 503 -38.01 -0.48 12.77
N ASP A 504 -38.20 -1.73 13.17
CA ASP A 504 -37.75 -2.91 12.42
C ASP A 504 -38.42 -3.06 11.04
N ILE A 505 -39.64 -2.54 10.90
CA ILE A 505 -40.44 -2.56 9.67
C ILE A 505 -40.34 -1.23 8.92
N HIS A 506 -40.78 -0.12 9.51
CA HIS A 506 -40.96 1.15 8.83
C HIS A 506 -39.64 1.90 8.62
N ASP A 507 -38.74 1.96 9.61
CA ASP A 507 -37.44 2.62 9.40
C ASP A 507 -36.58 1.81 8.42
N ARG A 508 -36.62 0.48 8.51
CA ARG A 508 -36.01 -0.39 7.51
C ARG A 508 -36.62 -0.17 6.12
N GLY A 509 -37.94 -0.07 6.04
CA GLY A 509 -38.70 0.22 4.83
C GLY A 509 -38.28 1.54 4.19
N LEU A 510 -38.17 2.63 4.96
CA LEU A 510 -37.68 3.92 4.49
C LEU A 510 -36.26 3.84 3.93
N LEU A 511 -35.35 3.20 4.68
CA LEU A 511 -33.95 3.10 4.27
C LEU A 511 -33.82 2.29 2.98
N ASN A 512 -34.57 1.19 2.83
CA ASN A 512 -34.61 0.38 1.62
C ASN A 512 -35.23 1.15 0.45
N ALA A 513 -36.36 1.85 0.67
CA ALA A 513 -37.01 2.67 -0.35
C ALA A 513 -36.07 3.74 -0.92
N VAL A 514 -35.34 4.43 -0.04
CA VAL A 514 -34.34 5.44 -0.41
C VAL A 514 -33.14 4.79 -1.11
N ALA A 515 -32.69 3.62 -0.65
CA ALA A 515 -31.57 2.92 -1.26
C ALA A 515 -31.88 2.47 -2.70
N ASP A 516 -33.10 2.01 -2.96
CA ASP A 516 -33.54 1.49 -4.26
C ASP A 516 -33.96 2.62 -5.23
N ASN A 517 -34.75 3.58 -4.74
CA ASN A 517 -35.49 4.53 -5.56
C ASN A 517 -35.08 6.00 -5.36
N GLY A 518 -34.09 6.30 -4.52
CA GLY A 518 -33.65 7.67 -4.29
C GLY A 518 -34.53 8.46 -3.33
N LEU A 519 -34.21 9.73 -3.14
CA LEU A 519 -34.84 10.59 -2.13
C LEU A 519 -36.21 11.12 -2.55
N THR A 520 -36.44 11.39 -3.84
CA THR A 520 -37.72 11.91 -4.33
C THR A 520 -38.86 10.90 -4.18
N PHE A 521 -38.55 9.61 -4.17
CA PHE A 521 -39.50 8.53 -3.96
C PHE A 521 -40.21 8.59 -2.60
N LEU A 522 -39.62 9.28 -1.62
CA LEU A 522 -40.25 9.49 -0.31
C LEU A 522 -41.60 10.22 -0.40
N SER A 523 -41.84 11.01 -1.46
CA SER A 523 -43.15 11.61 -1.72
C SER A 523 -44.26 10.58 -2.00
N GLN A 524 -43.89 9.36 -2.39
CA GLN A 524 -44.80 8.26 -2.78
C GLN A 524 -44.78 7.10 -1.77
N ILE A 525 -44.16 7.28 -0.60
CA ILE A 525 -43.98 6.19 0.37
C ILE A 525 -45.24 5.90 1.19
N SER A 526 -46.13 6.89 1.34
CA SER A 526 -47.40 6.72 2.04
C SER A 526 -48.22 5.59 1.41
N ASN A 527 -48.73 4.68 2.24
CA ASN A 527 -49.48 3.49 1.81
C ASN A 527 -48.74 2.51 0.87
N ASN A 528 -47.40 2.56 0.81
CA ASN A 528 -46.61 1.71 -0.07
C ASN A 528 -46.39 0.30 0.51
N ILE A 529 -47.04 -0.70 -0.08
CA ILE A 529 -46.99 -2.10 0.38
C ILE A 529 -45.58 -2.70 0.23
N GLN A 530 -44.86 -2.37 -0.85
CA GLN A 530 -43.54 -2.94 -1.15
C GLN A 530 -42.53 -2.66 -0.03
N TYR A 531 -42.60 -1.46 0.56
CA TYR A 531 -41.71 -1.03 1.65
C TYR A 531 -42.38 -1.10 3.03
N SER A 532 -43.47 -1.88 3.13
CA SER A 532 -44.18 -2.17 4.39
C SER A 532 -44.86 -0.97 5.05
N PHE A 533 -45.31 0.02 4.26
CA PHE A 533 -46.10 1.16 4.69
C PHE A 533 -47.61 0.88 4.54
N ILE A 534 -48.10 -0.24 5.07
CA ILE A 534 -49.54 -0.59 4.96
C ILE A 534 -50.33 0.22 5.98
N ASN A 535 -51.28 1.06 5.54
CA ASN A 535 -52.10 1.94 6.38
C ASN A 535 -51.27 2.92 7.24
N VAL A 536 -50.09 3.31 6.74
CA VAL A 536 -49.24 4.33 7.36
C VAL A 536 -49.28 5.58 6.50
N ASP A 537 -49.87 6.65 7.04
CA ASP A 537 -49.91 7.95 6.39
C ASP A 537 -48.74 8.82 6.86
N ILE A 538 -47.86 9.17 5.93
CA ILE A 538 -46.68 10.00 6.17
C ILE A 538 -46.40 10.87 4.93
N SER A 539 -46.17 12.17 5.14
CA SER A 539 -45.80 13.06 4.04
C SER A 539 -44.35 12.82 3.60
N GLY A 540 -44.01 13.19 2.37
CA GLY A 540 -42.63 13.09 1.87
C GLY A 540 -41.63 13.90 2.70
N GLU A 541 -42.04 15.06 3.23
CA GLU A 541 -41.22 15.88 4.11
C GLU A 541 -40.97 15.20 5.46
N GLN A 542 -42.01 14.58 6.04
CA GLN A 542 -41.89 13.81 7.28
C GLN A 542 -40.98 12.59 7.08
N ALA A 543 -41.15 11.86 5.98
CA ALA A 543 -40.31 10.71 5.65
C ALA A 543 -38.84 11.13 5.44
N LEU A 544 -38.59 12.25 4.76
CA LEU A 544 -37.24 12.79 4.57
C LEU A 544 -36.61 13.24 5.90
N SER A 545 -37.39 13.89 6.76
CA SER A 545 -36.97 14.26 8.12
C SER A 545 -36.59 13.01 8.92
N ARG A 546 -37.42 11.96 8.89
CA ARG A 546 -37.13 10.69 9.57
C ARG A 546 -35.87 10.02 9.04
N VAL A 547 -35.67 9.97 7.73
CA VAL A 547 -34.42 9.45 7.12
C VAL A 547 -33.20 10.23 7.59
N HIS A 548 -33.31 11.56 7.73
CA HIS A 548 -32.23 12.37 8.29
C HIS A 548 -31.94 12.02 9.76
N GLN A 549 -32.97 11.90 10.60
CA GLN A 549 -32.84 11.47 12.01
C GLN A 549 -32.16 10.10 12.12
N LEU A 550 -32.54 9.13 11.28
CA LEU A 550 -31.93 7.81 11.24
C LEU A 550 -30.44 7.89 10.89
N CYS A 551 -30.09 8.67 9.86
CA CYS A 551 -28.69 8.84 9.48
C CYS A 551 -27.86 9.45 10.62
N GLU A 552 -28.39 10.45 11.33
CA GLU A 552 -27.74 11.06 12.50
C GLU A 552 -27.59 10.07 13.66
N PHE A 553 -28.63 9.31 13.97
CA PHE A 553 -28.60 8.26 15.00
C PHE A 553 -27.45 7.26 14.75
N PHE A 554 -27.41 6.65 13.57
CA PHE A 554 -26.38 5.68 13.21
C PHE A 554 -24.98 6.30 13.11
N ARG A 555 -24.88 7.57 12.69
CA ARG A 555 -23.61 8.33 12.68
C ARG A 555 -23.07 8.51 14.09
N ASN A 556 -23.92 8.90 15.03
CA ASN A 556 -23.55 9.13 16.42
C ASN A 556 -23.07 7.84 17.10
N ILE A 557 -23.77 6.72 16.90
CA ILE A 557 -23.33 5.41 17.39
C ILE A 557 -21.97 5.05 16.80
N SER A 558 -21.77 5.20 15.48
CA SER A 558 -20.49 4.92 14.83
C SER A 558 -19.35 5.76 15.42
N ASN A 559 -19.60 7.04 15.70
CA ASN A 559 -18.61 7.94 16.30
C ASN A 559 -18.31 7.61 17.76
N MET A 560 -19.33 7.25 18.55
CA MET A 560 -19.15 6.78 19.94
C MET A 560 -18.34 5.49 19.99
N GLN A 561 -18.62 4.52 19.11
CA GLN A 561 -17.84 3.29 18.97
C GLN A 561 -16.38 3.55 18.56
N LYS A 562 -16.11 4.58 17.73
CA LYS A 562 -14.75 5.01 17.37
C LYS A 562 -14.02 5.68 18.54
N ASN A 563 -14.72 6.44 19.38
CA ASN A 563 -14.14 7.15 20.53
C ASN A 563 -13.88 6.24 21.74
N THR A 564 -14.76 5.27 22.01
CA THR A 564 -14.52 4.23 23.04
C THR A 564 -13.33 3.34 22.68
N LYS A 565 -13.16 3.02 21.39
CA LYS A 565 -11.93 2.38 20.90
C LYS A 565 -10.70 3.29 21.06
N LYS A 566 -10.83 4.62 20.96
CA LYS A 566 -9.73 5.57 21.20
C LYS A 566 -9.30 5.65 22.67
N THR A 567 -10.22 5.63 23.64
CA THR A 567 -9.88 5.64 25.07
C THR A 567 -9.29 4.31 25.54
N ASP A 568 -9.79 3.18 25.03
CA ASP A 568 -9.13 1.86 25.21
C ASP A 568 -7.78 1.79 24.49
N SER A 569 -7.60 2.52 23.38
CA SER A 569 -6.32 2.63 22.68
C SER A 569 -5.34 3.60 23.34
N LYS A 570 -5.75 4.56 24.18
CA LYS A 570 -4.80 5.31 25.02
C LYS A 570 -4.13 4.41 26.07
N LYS A 571 -4.72 3.25 26.40
CA LYS A 571 -4.09 2.17 27.18
C LYS A 571 -3.40 1.10 26.32
N LYS A 572 -3.48 1.16 24.99
CA LYS A 572 -2.70 0.29 24.06
C LYS A 572 -1.69 1.14 23.29
N LYS A 573 -0.41 0.97 23.64
CA LYS A 573 0.76 1.54 22.95
C LYS A 573 0.61 1.58 21.43
N ALA A 574 1.25 2.60 20.84
CA ALA A 574 1.51 2.78 19.41
C ALA A 574 2.05 1.48 18.74
N PRO A 575 2.01 1.37 17.39
CA PRO A 575 2.31 0.13 16.68
C PRO A 575 3.67 -0.47 17.10
N GLU A 576 3.61 -1.67 17.68
CA GLU A 576 4.67 -2.58 18.14
C GLU A 576 6.03 -1.98 18.50
N GLU A 577 6.22 -1.66 19.79
CA GLU A 577 7.53 -1.65 20.44
C GLU A 577 7.90 -3.07 20.87
N LEU A 578 9.04 -3.59 20.39
CA LEU A 578 9.72 -4.75 20.98
C LEU A 578 10.44 -4.29 22.24
N SER A 579 10.10 -4.85 23.41
CA SER A 579 10.84 -4.61 24.65
C SER A 579 11.91 -5.69 24.87
N TYR A 580 13.12 -5.27 25.22
CA TYR A 580 14.27 -6.13 25.46
C TYR A 580 14.59 -6.20 26.97
N ASP A 581 15.22 -7.28 27.41
CA ASP A 581 15.84 -7.35 28.74
C ASP A 581 17.23 -6.68 28.76
N GLU A 582 17.85 -6.62 29.93
CA GLU A 582 19.16 -6.00 30.17
C GLU A 582 20.31 -6.67 29.38
N ASN A 583 20.05 -7.83 28.76
CA ASN A 583 20.99 -8.57 27.92
C ASN A 583 20.67 -8.49 26.42
N GLY A 584 19.70 -7.66 26.02
CA GLY A 584 19.36 -7.45 24.61
C GLY A 584 18.58 -8.60 23.97
N GLN A 585 18.02 -9.53 24.75
CA GLN A 585 17.08 -10.53 24.25
C GLN A 585 15.64 -10.02 24.33
N ILE A 586 14.79 -10.46 23.40
CA ILE A 586 13.38 -10.08 23.37
C ILE A 586 12.70 -10.65 24.63
N LYS A 587 12.14 -9.79 25.49
CA LYS A 587 11.23 -10.27 26.53
C LYS A 587 10.00 -10.87 25.86
N GLN A 588 9.89 -12.19 25.85
CA GLN A 588 8.60 -12.84 25.61
C GLN A 588 7.69 -12.50 26.79
N ASN A 589 6.94 -11.40 26.66
CA ASN A 589 5.79 -11.19 27.53
C ASN A 589 4.73 -12.24 27.16
N SER A 590 4.73 -13.34 27.90
CA SER A 590 3.60 -14.25 28.05
C SER A 590 2.48 -13.52 28.80
N VAL A 591 1.87 -12.53 28.14
CA VAL A 591 0.57 -12.01 28.53
C VAL A 591 -0.36 -12.22 27.36
N ILE A 592 -1.19 -13.26 27.49
CA ILE A 592 -2.37 -13.50 26.66
C ILE A 592 -3.26 -12.26 26.76
N LYS A 593 -3.03 -11.27 25.89
CA LYS A 593 -3.93 -10.13 25.73
C LYS A 593 -5.11 -10.63 24.91
N LYS A 594 -6.21 -10.96 25.61
CA LYS A 594 -7.55 -11.16 25.02
C LYS A 594 -7.83 -10.01 24.05
N ILE A 595 -7.73 -10.32 22.76
CA ILE A 595 -8.31 -9.51 21.71
C ILE A 595 -9.83 -9.58 21.96
N LYS A 596 -10.51 -8.43 22.10
CA LYS A 596 -11.98 -8.40 21.96
C LYS A 596 -12.29 -8.69 20.48
N THR A 597 -12.20 -9.96 20.13
CA THR A 597 -12.82 -10.54 18.95
C THR A 597 -14.33 -10.47 19.17
N SER A 598 -15.11 -10.12 18.15
CA SER A 598 -16.47 -10.66 18.08
C SER A 598 -16.31 -12.16 18.35
N LYS A 599 -17.01 -12.68 19.36
CA LYS A 599 -16.91 -14.10 19.70
C LYS A 599 -17.54 -14.89 18.54
N PHE A 600 -16.75 -15.17 17.50
CA PHE A 600 -17.03 -16.25 16.57
C PHE A 600 -16.95 -17.53 17.39
N THR A 601 -18.10 -17.96 17.90
CA THR A 601 -18.23 -19.14 18.74
C THR A 601 -18.55 -20.29 17.80
N VAL A 602 -17.60 -21.21 17.65
CA VAL A 602 -17.83 -22.42 16.88
C VAL A 602 -18.71 -23.35 17.71
N PRO A 603 -19.83 -23.88 17.16
CA PRO A 603 -20.64 -24.86 17.86
C PRO A 603 -19.80 -26.09 18.19
N LYS A 604 -19.81 -26.50 19.46
CA LYS A 604 -19.15 -27.71 19.94
C LYS A 604 -20.18 -28.64 20.56
N ASP A 605 -19.99 -29.94 20.42
CA ASP A 605 -20.83 -30.96 21.06
C ASP A 605 -20.47 -31.10 22.56
N SER A 606 -21.17 -32.01 23.25
CA SER A 606 -20.96 -32.31 24.68
C SER A 606 -19.54 -32.77 25.01
N ASP A 607 -18.82 -33.28 24.01
CA ASP A 607 -17.47 -33.83 24.15
C ASP A 607 -16.41 -32.79 23.77
N GLY A 608 -16.83 -31.57 23.41
CA GLY A 608 -15.95 -30.46 23.04
C GLY A 608 -15.44 -30.52 21.59
N SER A 609 -15.95 -31.44 20.77
CA SER A 609 -15.62 -31.57 19.36
C SER A 609 -16.40 -30.56 18.52
N ILE A 610 -15.79 -30.10 17.43
CA ILE A 610 -16.38 -29.10 16.54
C ILE A 610 -17.52 -29.71 15.72
N ILE A 611 -18.68 -29.05 15.70
CA ILE A 611 -19.81 -29.43 14.85
C ILE A 611 -19.65 -28.76 13.48
N TYR A 612 -19.63 -29.57 12.43
CA TYR A 612 -19.64 -29.14 11.04
C TYR A 612 -21.07 -29.17 10.46
N PRO A 613 -21.39 -28.33 9.46
CA PRO A 613 -20.54 -27.35 8.79
C PRO A 613 -20.38 -26.04 9.58
N ILE A 614 -19.20 -25.42 9.50
CA ILE A 614 -18.92 -24.12 10.11
C ILE A 614 -19.09 -23.04 9.06
N VAL A 615 -20.16 -22.25 9.16
CA VAL A 615 -20.37 -21.10 8.27
C VAL A 615 -19.47 -19.95 8.72
N ILE A 616 -18.49 -19.59 7.90
CA ILE A 616 -17.52 -18.51 8.19
C ILE A 616 -18.08 -17.17 7.71
N ASN A 617 -18.62 -17.15 6.49
CA ASN A 617 -19.32 -16.02 5.88
C ASN A 617 -20.24 -16.51 4.74
N ASN A 618 -20.99 -15.60 4.10
CA ASN A 618 -21.96 -15.93 3.04
C ASN A 618 -21.37 -16.69 1.84
N SER A 619 -20.05 -16.67 1.65
CA SER A 619 -19.39 -17.32 0.52
C SER A 619 -18.44 -18.46 0.92
N LEU A 620 -18.25 -18.73 2.22
CA LEU A 620 -17.27 -19.69 2.72
C LEU A 620 -17.84 -20.49 3.90
N THR A 621 -17.85 -21.81 3.73
CA THR A 621 -18.28 -22.78 4.74
C THR A 621 -17.20 -23.84 4.90
N ILE A 622 -16.80 -24.17 6.14
CA ILE A 622 -15.85 -25.26 6.40
C ILE A 622 -16.63 -26.54 6.69
N LEU A 623 -16.31 -27.60 5.95
CA LEU A 623 -16.88 -28.93 6.13
C LEU A 623 -15.99 -29.84 6.98
N ASN A 624 -14.67 -29.62 6.93
CA ASN A 624 -13.69 -30.36 7.72
C ASN A 624 -12.39 -29.56 7.84
N LEU A 625 -11.79 -29.45 9.02
CA LEU A 625 -10.49 -28.78 9.20
C LEU A 625 -9.29 -29.69 8.88
N GLY A 626 -9.48 -31.01 8.80
CA GLY A 626 -8.42 -31.98 8.55
C GLY A 626 -7.49 -32.19 9.75
N PHE A 627 -6.33 -32.80 9.49
CA PHE A 627 -5.28 -33.03 10.49
C PHE A 627 -3.91 -32.55 9.99
N ILE A 628 -3.06 -32.15 10.92
CA ILE A 628 -1.72 -31.65 10.62
C ILE A 628 -0.74 -32.81 10.53
N ASP A 629 0.04 -32.85 9.44
CA ASP A 629 1.13 -33.79 9.29
C ASP A 629 2.46 -33.16 9.72
N LEU A 630 3.06 -33.73 10.76
CA LEU A 630 4.35 -33.29 11.31
C LEU A 630 5.55 -34.03 10.70
N THR A 631 5.29 -35.12 9.97
CA THR A 631 6.36 -35.98 9.44
C THR A 631 6.94 -35.45 8.13
N ARG A 632 6.12 -34.79 7.31
CA ARG A 632 6.50 -34.32 5.97
C ARG A 632 6.55 -32.78 5.91
N PRO A 633 7.71 -32.17 5.62
CA PRO A 633 7.89 -30.72 5.75
C PRO A 633 7.16 -29.88 4.69
N ASN A 634 6.70 -30.48 3.58
CA ASN A 634 6.04 -29.75 2.50
C ASN A 634 4.53 -29.52 2.71
N TYR A 635 3.95 -30.01 3.82
CA TYR A 635 2.57 -29.71 4.24
C TYR A 635 2.47 -28.36 5.00
N GLN A 636 3.56 -27.60 5.00
CA GLN A 636 3.63 -26.21 5.46
C GLN A 636 4.40 -25.35 4.45
N SER A 637 4.04 -24.08 4.36
CA SER A 637 4.79 -23.11 3.55
C SER A 637 4.71 -21.72 4.18
N GLY A 638 5.83 -21.26 4.74
CA GLY A 638 5.91 -19.97 5.43
C GLY A 638 4.97 -19.92 6.64
N ARG A 639 3.85 -19.17 6.51
CA ARG A 639 2.83 -19.03 7.56
C ARG A 639 1.59 -19.89 7.35
N ASN A 640 1.53 -20.67 6.27
CA ASN A 640 0.36 -21.49 5.93
C ASN A 640 0.62 -22.95 6.33
N ILE A 641 -0.37 -23.55 6.99
CA ILE A 641 -0.45 -24.99 7.26
C ILE A 641 -1.48 -25.57 6.29
N PHE A 642 -1.21 -26.75 5.72
CA PHE A 642 -2.10 -27.45 4.79
C PHE A 642 -2.56 -28.77 5.41
N PRO A 643 -3.62 -28.78 6.25
CA PRO A 643 -4.08 -29.99 6.90
C PRO A 643 -4.62 -31.00 5.88
N ILE A 644 -4.24 -32.27 6.03
CA ILE A 644 -4.73 -33.37 5.21
C ILE A 644 -6.20 -33.60 5.57
N GLY A 645 -7.06 -33.67 4.56
CA GLY A 645 -8.51 -33.85 4.74
C GLY A 645 -9.28 -32.55 5.00
N PHE A 646 -8.63 -31.38 4.91
CA PHE A 646 -9.33 -30.10 4.96
C PHE A 646 -10.35 -30.00 3.80
N LYS A 647 -11.58 -29.56 4.11
CA LYS A 647 -12.67 -29.37 3.16
C LYS A 647 -13.42 -28.07 3.41
N SER A 648 -13.61 -27.26 2.37
CA SER A 648 -14.44 -26.05 2.42
C SER A 648 -15.32 -25.92 1.18
N ILE A 649 -16.47 -25.27 1.32
CA ILE A 649 -17.31 -24.83 0.21
C ILE A 649 -17.04 -23.35 -0.01
N ARG A 650 -16.74 -22.99 -1.27
CA ARG A 650 -16.59 -21.60 -1.70
C ARG A 650 -17.58 -21.28 -2.79
N GLU A 651 -18.38 -20.25 -2.61
CA GLU A 651 -19.26 -19.75 -3.66
C GLU A 651 -18.49 -18.83 -4.63
N HIS A 652 -18.61 -19.09 -5.94
CA HIS A 652 -17.96 -18.30 -6.99
C HIS A 652 -18.73 -18.34 -8.33
N SER A 653 -18.39 -17.48 -9.29
CA SER A 653 -18.98 -17.49 -10.64
C SER A 653 -18.90 -18.89 -11.28
N SER A 654 -19.99 -19.27 -11.96
CA SER A 654 -20.14 -20.57 -12.63
C SER A 654 -19.16 -20.74 -13.78
N ILE A 655 -18.54 -21.93 -13.86
CA ILE A 655 -17.78 -22.37 -15.04
C ILE A 655 -18.67 -22.96 -16.15
N PHE A 656 -20.00 -22.89 -16.00
CA PHE A 656 -20.96 -23.39 -16.98
C PHE A 656 -21.80 -22.25 -17.58
N HIS A 657 -22.18 -21.27 -16.76
CA HIS A 657 -23.09 -20.18 -17.16
C HIS A 657 -22.55 -18.80 -16.76
N ALA A 658 -22.43 -17.88 -17.71
CA ALA A 658 -21.71 -16.61 -17.53
C ALA A 658 -22.28 -15.65 -16.45
N LYS A 659 -23.56 -15.80 -16.08
CA LYS A 659 -24.28 -14.91 -15.15
C LYS A 659 -24.69 -15.58 -13.83
N GLU A 660 -24.29 -16.82 -13.61
CA GLU A 660 -24.66 -17.59 -12.42
C GLU A 660 -23.49 -17.78 -11.47
N ARG A 661 -23.79 -18.14 -10.23
CA ARG A 661 -22.83 -18.55 -9.21
C ARG A 661 -23.12 -19.97 -8.80
N ILE A 662 -22.06 -20.72 -8.55
CA ILE A 662 -22.12 -22.10 -8.06
C ILE A 662 -21.19 -22.25 -6.86
N GLU A 663 -21.41 -23.31 -6.11
CA GLU A 663 -20.54 -23.71 -5.02
C GLU A 663 -19.35 -24.51 -5.57
N TYR A 664 -18.19 -24.41 -4.92
CA TYR A 664 -16.99 -25.18 -5.23
C TYR A 664 -16.49 -25.85 -3.96
N LEU A 665 -16.42 -27.18 -3.97
CA LEU A 665 -15.79 -27.97 -2.92
C LEU A 665 -14.27 -27.88 -3.08
N CYS A 666 -13.59 -27.27 -2.11
CA CYS A 666 -12.14 -27.18 -2.02
C CYS A 666 -11.64 -28.23 -1.04
N GLU A 667 -10.66 -29.05 -1.44
CA GLU A 667 -10.12 -30.15 -0.62
C GLU A 667 -8.58 -30.14 -0.63
N ILE A 668 -7.98 -30.44 0.52
CA ILE A 668 -6.55 -30.73 0.65
C ILE A 668 -6.42 -32.25 0.87
N LEU A 669 -5.75 -32.92 -0.05
CA LEU A 669 -5.56 -34.36 -0.08
C LEU A 669 -4.11 -34.72 0.30
N ASP A 670 -3.92 -35.95 0.80
CA ASP A 670 -2.58 -36.51 0.96
C ASP A 670 -1.99 -36.80 -0.43
N GLY A 671 -0.99 -36.01 -0.80
CA GLY A 671 -0.28 -36.14 -2.07
C GLY A 671 1.06 -36.87 -1.95
N GLY A 672 1.30 -37.63 -0.89
CA GLY A 672 2.59 -38.24 -0.60
C GLY A 672 3.59 -37.19 -0.10
N PRO A 673 4.68 -36.86 -0.81
CA PRO A 673 5.71 -35.95 -0.32
C PRO A 673 5.30 -34.47 -0.20
N LYS A 674 4.18 -34.05 -0.80
CA LYS A 674 3.60 -32.68 -0.74
C LYS A 674 2.07 -32.75 -0.87
N PRO A 675 1.29 -31.77 -0.36
CA PRO A 675 -0.17 -31.79 -0.47
C PRO A 675 -0.65 -31.72 -1.93
N LEU A 676 -1.80 -32.35 -2.20
CA LEU A 676 -2.56 -32.14 -3.42
C LEU A 676 -3.80 -31.30 -3.12
N PHE A 677 -4.14 -30.40 -4.03
CA PHE A 677 -5.28 -29.50 -3.89
C PHE A 677 -6.30 -29.86 -4.95
N ARG A 678 -7.53 -30.10 -4.53
CA ARG A 678 -8.66 -30.44 -5.42
C ARG A 678 -9.75 -29.38 -5.28
N VAL A 679 -10.29 -28.91 -6.40
CA VAL A 679 -11.48 -28.05 -6.41
C VAL A 679 -12.51 -28.64 -7.36
N THR A 680 -13.70 -28.94 -6.85
CA THR A 680 -14.78 -29.58 -7.60
C THR A 680 -16.00 -28.65 -7.62
N PRO A 681 -16.51 -28.23 -8.79
CA PRO A 681 -17.75 -27.46 -8.87
C PRO A 681 -18.94 -28.29 -8.37
N MET A 682 -19.93 -27.62 -7.80
CA MET A 682 -21.12 -28.22 -7.23
C MET A 682 -22.38 -27.63 -7.87
N GLN A 683 -23.38 -28.49 -8.12
CA GLN A 683 -24.70 -28.10 -8.60
C GLN A 683 -25.74 -28.78 -7.71
N ASP A 684 -26.73 -28.02 -7.22
CA ASP A 684 -27.75 -28.52 -6.29
C ASP A 684 -27.16 -29.30 -5.10
N ARG A 685 -26.02 -28.81 -4.57
CA ARG A 685 -25.23 -29.41 -3.47
C ARG A 685 -24.60 -30.78 -3.77
N VAL A 686 -24.54 -31.19 -5.03
CA VAL A 686 -23.86 -32.41 -5.49
C VAL A 686 -22.57 -32.05 -6.21
N THR A 687 -21.49 -32.79 -5.96
CA THR A 687 -20.19 -32.60 -6.63
C THR A 687 -20.21 -33.10 -8.07
N LEU A 688 -19.73 -32.28 -9.00
CA LEU A 688 -19.53 -32.67 -10.39
C LEU A 688 -18.10 -33.19 -10.58
N ASP A 689 -17.85 -34.42 -10.16
CA ASP A 689 -16.49 -34.98 -10.05
C ASP A 689 -15.73 -35.05 -11.38
N GLU A 690 -16.44 -35.19 -12.50
CA GLU A 690 -15.86 -35.13 -13.86
C GLU A 690 -15.19 -33.78 -14.18
N HIS A 691 -15.59 -32.71 -13.46
CA HIS A 691 -15.05 -31.36 -13.59
C HIS A 691 -14.05 -31.01 -12.49
N ALA A 692 -13.61 -31.98 -11.67
CA ALA A 692 -12.67 -31.75 -10.59
C ALA A 692 -11.29 -31.29 -11.10
N ILE A 693 -10.75 -30.26 -10.47
CA ILE A 693 -9.44 -29.68 -10.80
C ILE A 693 -8.46 -30.05 -9.70
N VAL A 694 -7.49 -30.90 -10.02
CA VAL A 694 -6.41 -31.30 -9.10
C VAL A 694 -5.10 -30.65 -9.52
N ARG A 695 -4.43 -29.96 -8.59
CA ARG A 695 -3.10 -29.32 -8.79
C ARG A 695 -2.25 -29.45 -7.53
N ASP A 696 -0.98 -29.06 -7.64
CA ASP A 696 -0.01 -29.05 -6.55
C ASP A 696 0.04 -27.72 -5.77
N SER A 697 -0.91 -26.81 -6.01
CA SER A 697 -1.11 -25.58 -5.23
C SER A 697 -2.55 -25.09 -5.27
N CYS A 698 -3.02 -24.44 -4.19
CA CYS A 698 -4.34 -23.79 -4.17
C CYS A 698 -4.53 -22.80 -5.33
N THR A 699 -3.49 -22.02 -5.63
CA THR A 699 -3.51 -21.01 -6.70
C THR A 699 -3.61 -21.68 -8.07
N GLY A 700 -2.93 -22.81 -8.26
CA GLY A 700 -3.03 -23.60 -9.49
C GLY A 700 -4.47 -24.03 -9.81
N CYS A 701 -5.24 -24.49 -8.82
CA CYS A 701 -6.64 -24.88 -9.04
C CYS A 701 -7.51 -23.67 -9.44
N TRP A 702 -7.37 -22.56 -8.71
CA TRP A 702 -8.21 -21.38 -8.93
C TRP A 702 -7.87 -20.59 -10.20
N ILE A 703 -6.64 -20.66 -10.70
CA ILE A 703 -6.29 -20.11 -12.02
C ILE A 703 -7.11 -20.79 -13.12
N VAL A 704 -7.24 -22.12 -13.08
CA VAL A 704 -8.02 -22.88 -14.07
C VAL A 704 -9.49 -22.46 -14.05
N ILE A 705 -10.08 -22.34 -12.86
CA ILE A 705 -11.47 -21.89 -12.68
C ILE A 705 -11.66 -20.47 -13.23
N CYS A 706 -10.80 -19.53 -12.82
CA CYS A 706 -10.91 -18.13 -13.24
C CYS A 706 -10.68 -17.96 -14.75
N ASN A 707 -9.82 -18.75 -15.38
CA ASN A 707 -9.65 -18.75 -16.84
C ASN A 707 -10.93 -19.19 -17.55
N LYS A 708 -11.53 -20.32 -17.15
CA LYS A 708 -12.81 -20.79 -17.70
C LYS A 708 -13.93 -19.76 -17.55
N VAL A 709 -14.03 -19.12 -16.38
CA VAL A 709 -15.01 -18.04 -16.14
C VAL A 709 -14.76 -16.84 -17.08
N ASN A 710 -13.51 -16.41 -17.25
CA ASN A 710 -13.17 -15.29 -18.12
C ASN A 710 -13.48 -15.57 -19.59
N GLU A 711 -13.22 -16.80 -20.05
CA GLU A 711 -13.56 -17.26 -21.41
C GLU A 711 -15.07 -17.21 -21.63
N LEU A 712 -15.85 -17.75 -20.69
CA LEU A 712 -17.33 -17.73 -20.74
C LEU A 712 -17.91 -16.32 -20.70
N GLN A 713 -17.27 -15.40 -19.97
CA GLN A 713 -17.69 -14.00 -19.86
C GLN A 713 -17.14 -13.10 -20.98
N LYS A 714 -16.41 -13.66 -21.96
CA LYS A 714 -15.75 -12.91 -23.05
C LYS A 714 -14.89 -11.74 -22.56
N SER A 715 -14.20 -11.93 -21.44
CA SER A 715 -13.35 -10.94 -20.79
C SER A 715 -12.05 -10.73 -21.56
N ARG A 716 -11.63 -9.47 -21.80
CA ARG A 716 -10.38 -9.11 -22.50
C ARG A 716 -9.11 -9.18 -21.63
N ARG A 717 -9.15 -9.83 -20.46
CA ARG A 717 -8.01 -9.88 -19.52
C ARG A 717 -7.02 -10.99 -19.92
N SER A 718 -5.79 -10.61 -20.28
CA SER A 718 -4.73 -11.54 -20.70
C SER A 718 -3.99 -12.25 -19.56
N LYS A 719 -4.17 -11.82 -18.30
CA LYS A 719 -3.55 -12.42 -17.11
C LYS A 719 -4.53 -12.50 -15.95
N VAL A 720 -4.60 -13.66 -15.32
CA VAL A 720 -5.40 -13.92 -14.11
C VAL A 720 -4.48 -13.91 -12.89
N THR A 721 -4.80 -13.07 -11.91
CA THR A 721 -4.14 -13.05 -10.60
C THR A 721 -5.16 -13.47 -9.55
N VAL A 722 -4.90 -14.58 -8.85
CA VAL A 722 -5.80 -15.13 -7.83
C VAL A 722 -5.02 -15.52 -6.58
N SER A 723 -5.58 -15.24 -5.40
CA SER A 723 -5.06 -15.72 -4.12
C SER A 723 -5.70 -17.07 -3.81
N GLY A 724 -5.08 -18.18 -4.22
CA GLY A 724 -5.66 -19.51 -4.04
C GLY A 724 -5.88 -19.91 -2.58
N THR A 725 -4.97 -19.54 -1.68
CA THR A 725 -5.09 -19.85 -0.24
C THR A 725 -6.28 -19.13 0.40
N ASP A 726 -6.56 -17.90 -0.01
CA ASP A 726 -7.77 -17.16 0.39
C ASP A 726 -9.04 -17.81 -0.16
N ARG A 727 -9.01 -18.30 -1.41
CA ARG A 727 -10.15 -18.99 -2.02
C ARG A 727 -10.51 -20.30 -1.33
N PHE A 728 -9.51 -21.06 -0.86
CA PHE A 728 -9.71 -22.24 -0.03
C PHE A 728 -10.20 -21.89 1.39
N GLY A 729 -10.10 -20.63 1.82
CA GLY A 729 -10.48 -20.17 3.16
C GLY A 729 -9.36 -20.20 4.19
N LEU A 730 -8.15 -20.62 3.81
CA LEU A 730 -7.00 -20.79 4.71
C LEU A 730 -6.42 -19.47 5.25
N TRP A 731 -6.78 -18.33 4.65
CA TRP A 731 -6.38 -17.00 5.12
C TRP A 731 -7.45 -16.29 5.94
N ASP A 732 -8.63 -16.88 6.08
CA ASP A 732 -9.66 -16.32 6.95
C ASP A 732 -9.20 -16.39 8.42
N THR A 733 -9.34 -15.28 9.14
CA THR A 733 -8.81 -15.16 10.51
C THR A 733 -9.43 -16.15 11.48
N ASN A 734 -10.69 -16.55 11.27
CA ASN A 734 -11.36 -17.55 12.10
C ASN A 734 -10.90 -18.96 11.74
N VAL A 735 -10.74 -19.26 10.46
CA VAL A 735 -10.23 -20.57 9.98
C VAL A 735 -8.77 -20.78 10.40
N VAL A 736 -7.93 -19.74 10.31
CA VAL A 736 -6.53 -19.79 10.77
C VAL A 736 -6.46 -20.14 12.25
N LYS A 737 -7.30 -19.53 13.10
CA LYS A 737 -7.35 -19.88 14.52
C LYS A 737 -7.75 -21.33 14.74
N LEU A 738 -8.75 -21.81 14.03
CA LEU A 738 -9.22 -23.20 14.14
C LEU A 738 -8.16 -24.20 13.70
N ILE A 739 -7.40 -23.90 12.65
CA ILE A 739 -6.26 -24.72 12.21
C ILE A 739 -5.13 -24.69 13.27
N HIS A 740 -4.88 -23.55 13.90
CA HIS A 740 -3.91 -23.46 14.99
C HIS A 740 -4.35 -24.12 16.30
N GLU A 741 -5.63 -24.47 16.44
CA GLU A 741 -6.17 -25.27 17.55
C GLU A 741 -6.12 -26.77 17.25
N LEU A 742 -5.74 -27.19 16.03
CA LEU A 742 -5.59 -28.61 15.70
C LEU A 742 -4.36 -29.21 16.41
N PRO A 743 -4.44 -30.48 16.85
CA PRO A 743 -3.30 -31.19 17.43
C PRO A 743 -2.09 -31.15 16.47
N GLY A 744 -0.94 -30.71 16.99
CA GLY A 744 0.30 -30.64 16.23
C GLY A 744 0.67 -29.25 15.73
N ALA A 745 -0.27 -28.30 15.69
CA ALA A 745 -0.02 -26.93 15.21
C ALA A 745 1.05 -26.19 16.03
N GLU A 746 1.15 -26.49 17.32
CA GLU A 746 2.10 -25.93 18.27
C GLU A 746 3.56 -26.20 17.88
N TYR A 747 3.83 -27.33 17.22
CA TYR A 747 5.18 -27.73 16.81
C TYR A 747 5.63 -27.05 15.52
N LEU A 748 4.70 -26.48 14.74
CA LEU A 748 4.99 -25.77 13.49
C LEU A 748 5.18 -24.26 13.68
N SER A 749 4.84 -23.73 14.86
CA SER A 749 4.86 -22.28 15.16
C SER A 749 6.23 -21.67 15.53
N LYS A 750 7.31 -22.49 15.49
CA LYS A 750 8.68 -22.11 15.93
C LYS A 750 9.77 -22.17 14.85
N ALA A 751 9.43 -22.32 13.57
CA ALA A 751 10.40 -22.38 12.46
C ALA A 751 10.52 -21.06 11.70
#